data_AF-A0A819XTL7-F1
#
_entry.id   AF-A0A819XTL7-F1
#
_cell.length_a   1.000
_cell.length_b   1.000
_cell.length_c   1.000
_cell.angle_alpha   90.00
_cell.angle_beta   90.00
_cell.angle_gamma   90.00
#
_symmetry.space_group_name_H-M   'P 1'
#
loop_
_entity.id
_entity.type
_entity.pdbx_description
1 polymer ?
#
loop_
_entity_poly.entity_id
_entity_poly.type
_entity_poly.pdbx_seq_one_letter_code
_entity_poly.pdbx_strand_id
1 'polypeptide(L)'
;MIINDSQEKEIFQLKSYTQHPERPKNIGYMNIYIRKPTRDGSRQPFKRFRFPTVCYRRHHFRKFNSLVNIMPWSNIYLDRRSQQTIIYSLKGGVCILPPLINAHDQLFSVAELIAFGYASLTRTGVRPIRRIDVTYYFQSRQLTGPNVPQINGLTGVFDGGVRTGYGSFPLLKQPETHMDIYSTKTDRLPTMTKSTSTKTPKPVPTGITRIVINPSTNTIAPSENPTFEGITFGAVGAYGKLRGIAYGQLDPYDKHNSMITDLKLAPRNKVGMVEYSMDFYILKPVDLTNGNHKLFFEVNNRGTKLFGQFDQSSGGNNPTNASDAGQAFLMNQGYAIAWCGWDPSVSPTGNPDLLRIYLPNATNPDGSSITGPGYEYIVFDNPTTISYITSYSTNSTDTTKAKLTVKDHLTDRPKTISSTDWMWTSDNTISLLPLNTTFKQSSIYELVYTAKDPYVAGIGFAATRDFVSFLRSSRTDNPLASDITRALSWSLSQPARYMNDFIWLGFNENLEREQVFDGVFNWIGAGDGIGLNYRFAQSGRTERNRQNHLYPEAPFPFSYTTLTDFGTHKTDGRNIQCSKTNTCPKIMNVISSNEYWVKAGSLVHSDLAGNDITDPSNVRNYLISGTQHGFASSANSPGICQQFGNVVDANPALRALYIALDQWIDGIEPPASMVPRHTDQTAVFSNITNNSPLGIGVVSQTSLNWPTISNVLYTGLVTVRNRFDFGPHFSKGIISITPPKSIGVYYPSFVSKLDIDGNELAGIRLPPVTVPVATHTGWNLRSAAYGGNDGCEAAGSTVPFALDKTTRNAKGDRRLSLTERYSTRSQYEAAVAAAANALASKRLLLPADVQAYIAASKQQIQVINNPTYGNYTW
;
A
#
# COMPACT_ATOMS: atom_id res chain seq x y z
N MET A 1 -23.85 15.74 -23.51
CA MET A 1 -23.04 16.46 -24.53
C MET A 1 -23.83 17.64 -25.06
N ILE A 2 -23.61 18.82 -24.49
CA ILE A 2 -23.92 20.10 -25.15
C ILE A 2 -22.54 20.67 -25.51
N ILE A 3 -22.24 20.79 -26.81
CA ILE A 3 -21.11 21.58 -27.28
C ILE A 3 -21.72 22.95 -27.59
N ASN A 4 -21.27 23.99 -26.89
CA ASN A 4 -21.69 25.36 -27.12
C ASN A 4 -20.92 25.89 -28.35
N ASP A 5 -21.61 26.52 -29.29
CA ASP A 5 -21.06 27.01 -30.57
C ASP A 5 -19.95 28.08 -30.41
N SER A 6 -19.66 28.53 -29.18
CA SER A 6 -18.59 29.49 -28.89
C SER A 6 -17.19 28.87 -28.77
N GLN A 7 -17.02 27.54 -28.82
CA GLN A 7 -15.69 26.90 -28.79
C GLN A 7 -15.11 26.59 -30.18
N GLU A 8 -15.74 27.01 -31.27
CA GLU A 8 -15.18 26.84 -32.62
C GLU A 8 -13.85 27.60 -32.87
N LYS A 9 -13.41 28.48 -31.95
CA LYS A 9 -12.22 29.33 -32.14
C LYS A 9 -11.06 29.17 -31.16
N GLU A 10 -11.16 28.36 -30.10
CA GLU A 10 -10.05 28.20 -29.13
C GLU A 10 -9.39 26.81 -29.09
N ILE A 11 -9.82 25.86 -29.93
CA ILE A 11 -9.11 24.58 -30.11
C ILE A 11 -8.06 24.73 -31.22
N PHE A 12 -7.13 25.67 -31.07
CA PHE A 12 -5.93 25.75 -31.90
C PHE A 12 -4.68 26.01 -31.05
N GLN A 13 -4.41 25.09 -30.11
CA GLN A 13 -3.04 24.69 -29.76
C GLN A 13 -3.00 23.19 -29.46
N LEU A 14 -2.97 22.37 -30.51
CA LEU A 14 -2.40 21.03 -30.41
C LEU A 14 -0.91 21.22 -30.07
N LYS A 15 -0.51 21.05 -28.80
CA LYS A 15 0.89 20.77 -28.46
C LYS A 15 1.27 19.47 -29.17
N SER A 16 1.97 19.60 -30.29
CA SER A 16 2.46 18.49 -31.09
C SER A 16 3.51 17.70 -30.30
N TYR A 17 3.17 16.52 -29.79
CA TYR A 17 4.16 15.50 -29.39
C TYR A 17 4.68 14.75 -30.62
N THR A 18 5.17 15.49 -31.62
CA THR A 18 5.92 14.94 -32.74
C THR A 18 7.35 15.43 -32.64
N GLN A 19 8.31 14.54 -32.40
CA GLN A 19 9.76 14.83 -32.43
C GLN A 19 10.29 15.17 -33.85
N HIS A 20 9.46 15.59 -34.80
CA HIS A 20 9.90 16.04 -36.11
C HIS A 20 9.03 17.21 -36.63
N PRO A 21 9.62 18.27 -37.21
CA PRO A 21 8.91 19.48 -37.57
C PRO A 21 8.50 19.46 -39.05
N GLU A 22 7.31 18.95 -39.40
CA GLU A 22 6.75 19.20 -40.75
C GLU A 22 5.22 19.42 -40.75
N ARG A 23 4.78 20.34 -41.62
CA ARG A 23 3.41 20.90 -41.68
C ARG A 23 2.36 19.85 -42.10
N PRO A 24 1.17 19.81 -41.45
CA PRO A 24 0.07 18.93 -41.86
C PRO A 24 -0.42 19.30 -43.26
N LYS A 25 -0.58 18.31 -44.16
CA LYS A 25 -0.95 18.58 -45.56
C LYS A 25 -2.43 18.85 -45.80
N ASN A 26 -3.33 18.49 -44.87
CA ASN A 26 -4.77 18.78 -44.95
C ASN A 26 -5.43 18.70 -43.56
N ILE A 27 -6.11 19.76 -43.13
CA ILE A 27 -7.10 19.69 -42.05
C ILE A 27 -8.40 19.24 -42.69
N GLY A 28 -8.87 18.05 -42.33
CA GLY A 28 -10.12 17.49 -42.85
C GLY A 28 -11.11 17.25 -41.73
N TYR A 29 -12.38 17.04 -42.07
CA TYR A 29 -13.40 16.68 -41.09
C TYR A 29 -13.82 15.22 -41.23
N MET A 30 -14.03 14.54 -40.10
CA MET A 30 -14.59 13.19 -40.05
C MET A 30 -15.95 13.22 -39.36
N ASN A 31 -16.95 12.57 -39.97
CA ASN A 31 -18.28 12.51 -39.38
C ASN A 31 -18.39 11.25 -38.53
N ILE A 32 -18.82 11.45 -37.29
CA ILE A 32 -19.18 10.41 -36.35
C ILE A 32 -20.69 10.39 -36.23
N TYR A 33 -21.28 9.23 -36.47
CA TYR A 33 -22.72 9.01 -36.31
C TYR A 33 -22.93 8.23 -35.02
N ILE A 34 -23.56 8.87 -34.03
CA ILE A 34 -24.02 8.19 -32.82
C ILE A 34 -25.36 7.54 -33.14
N ARG A 35 -25.51 6.27 -32.80
CA ARG A 35 -26.74 5.50 -33.02
C ARG A 35 -27.50 5.36 -31.70
N LYS A 36 -28.83 5.52 -31.74
CA LYS A 36 -29.68 5.24 -30.57
C LYS A 36 -30.11 3.77 -30.63
N PRO A 37 -30.03 3.02 -29.52
CA PRO A 37 -30.64 1.70 -29.45
C PRO A 37 -32.17 1.84 -29.51
N THR A 38 -32.84 1.13 -30.42
CA THR A 38 -34.31 0.99 -30.42
C THR A 38 -34.70 -0.36 -29.79
N ARG A 39 -35.93 -0.45 -29.27
CA ARG A 39 -36.43 -1.65 -28.56
C ARG A 39 -36.48 -2.92 -29.42
N ASP A 40 -36.48 -2.79 -30.74
CA ASP A 40 -36.48 -3.89 -31.72
C ASP A 40 -35.06 -4.33 -32.14
N GLY A 41 -34.01 -3.75 -31.53
CA GLY A 41 -32.62 -4.06 -31.87
C GLY A 41 -32.13 -3.39 -33.17
N SER A 42 -32.99 -2.64 -33.88
CA SER A 42 -32.53 -1.81 -34.99
C SER A 42 -31.70 -0.62 -34.48
N ARG A 43 -30.85 -0.02 -35.32
CA ARG A 43 -29.99 1.10 -34.93
C ARG A 43 -30.18 2.26 -35.90
N GLN A 44 -31.06 3.18 -35.55
CA GLN A 44 -31.30 4.41 -36.31
C GLN A 44 -30.22 5.46 -35.97
N PRO A 45 -29.68 6.21 -36.96
CA PRO A 45 -28.73 7.28 -36.69
C PRO A 45 -29.40 8.40 -35.89
N PHE A 46 -28.86 8.70 -34.71
CA PHE A 46 -29.45 9.64 -33.75
C PHE A 46 -28.87 11.05 -33.88
N LYS A 47 -27.55 11.17 -34.09
CA LYS A 47 -26.88 12.48 -34.21
C LYS A 47 -25.56 12.38 -34.97
N ARG A 48 -25.30 13.34 -35.87
CA ARG A 48 -24.04 13.46 -36.61
C ARG A 48 -23.17 14.52 -35.94
N PHE A 49 -21.94 14.16 -35.61
CA PHE A 49 -20.91 15.07 -35.12
C PHE A 49 -19.78 15.16 -36.13
N ARG A 50 -19.30 16.37 -36.38
CA ARG A 50 -18.22 16.62 -37.34
C ARG A 50 -16.97 17.01 -36.54
N PHE A 51 -15.94 16.18 -36.58
CA PHE A 51 -14.70 16.43 -35.85
C PHE A 51 -13.59 16.90 -36.77
N PRO A 52 -12.78 17.89 -36.37
CA PRO A 52 -11.55 18.22 -37.06
C PRO A 52 -10.54 17.07 -36.89
N THR A 53 -9.88 16.71 -37.98
CA THR A 53 -8.93 15.60 -38.04
C THR A 53 -7.65 16.04 -38.75
N VAL A 54 -6.52 15.55 -38.24
CA VAL A 54 -5.21 15.78 -38.84
C VAL A 54 -4.71 14.46 -39.42
N CYS A 55 -4.33 14.46 -40.70
CA CYS A 55 -3.88 13.26 -41.39
C CYS A 55 -2.44 13.41 -41.97
N TYR A 56 -1.62 12.37 -41.78
CA TYR A 56 -0.20 12.27 -42.15
C TYR A 56 0.05 11.14 -43.19
N ARG A 57 1.16 11.16 -43.94
CA ARG A 57 1.59 10.04 -44.82
C ARG A 57 2.38 8.97 -44.03
N ARG A 58 2.22 7.69 -44.39
CA ARG A 58 2.75 6.51 -43.65
C ARG A 58 4.28 6.46 -43.50
N HIS A 59 5.07 7.09 -44.36
CA HIS A 59 6.53 7.02 -44.26
C HIS A 59 7.15 7.81 -43.09
N HIS A 60 6.34 8.51 -42.30
CA HIS A 60 6.81 9.33 -41.18
C HIS A 60 6.26 8.92 -39.81
N PHE A 61 5.54 7.78 -39.72
CA PHE A 61 4.95 7.30 -38.46
C PHE A 61 5.61 5.98 -38.03
N ARG A 62 6.49 6.03 -37.01
CA ARG A 62 6.94 4.83 -36.29
C ARG A 62 5.80 4.32 -35.39
N LYS A 63 5.59 3.00 -35.34
CA LYS A 63 4.61 2.39 -34.42
C LYS A 63 4.99 2.73 -32.98
N PHE A 64 4.07 3.31 -32.22
CA PHE A 64 4.24 3.56 -30.78
C PHE A 64 3.98 2.27 -29.99
N ASN A 65 4.78 2.01 -28.95
CA ASN A 65 4.64 0.85 -28.05
C ASN A 65 3.37 0.88 -27.17
N SER A 66 2.60 1.98 -27.19
CA SER A 66 1.37 2.17 -26.40
C SER A 66 0.06 1.90 -27.15
N LEU A 67 0.14 1.44 -28.41
CA LEU A 67 -1.04 1.24 -29.26
C LEU A 67 -1.71 -0.10 -28.97
N VAL A 68 -2.98 -0.05 -28.55
CA VAL A 68 -3.82 -1.23 -28.44
C VAL A 68 -4.69 -1.33 -29.68
N ASN A 69 -4.59 -2.47 -30.36
CA ASN A 69 -5.46 -2.77 -31.50
C ASN A 69 -6.81 -3.25 -30.96
N ILE A 70 -7.79 -2.35 -30.97
CA ILE A 70 -9.13 -2.64 -30.44
C ILE A 70 -9.99 -3.37 -31.48
N MET A 71 -9.61 -3.29 -32.76
CA MET A 71 -10.31 -3.99 -33.85
C MET A 71 -9.30 -4.47 -34.91
N PRO A 72 -8.86 -5.74 -34.83
CA PRO A 72 -7.81 -6.29 -35.69
C PRO A 72 -8.08 -6.12 -37.20
N TRP A 73 -9.34 -6.01 -37.58
CA TRP A 73 -9.83 -6.02 -38.95
C TRP A 73 -10.08 -4.62 -39.56
N SER A 74 -9.99 -3.53 -38.79
CA SER A 74 -10.42 -2.19 -39.24
C SER A 74 -9.35 -1.10 -39.19
N ASN A 75 -8.09 -1.43 -38.86
CA ASN A 75 -6.96 -0.47 -38.82
C ASN A 75 -7.20 0.74 -37.87
N ILE A 76 -8.01 0.56 -36.83
CA ILE A 76 -8.29 1.56 -35.79
C ILE A 76 -7.59 1.15 -34.49
N TYR A 77 -6.84 2.08 -33.92
CA TYR A 77 -6.01 1.88 -32.73
C TYR A 77 -6.34 2.93 -31.67
N LEU A 78 -6.24 2.52 -30.40
CA LEU A 78 -6.27 3.43 -29.26
C LEU A 78 -4.84 3.66 -28.77
N ASP A 79 -4.47 4.92 -28.59
CA ASP A 79 -3.33 5.27 -27.74
C ASP A 79 -3.82 5.46 -26.30
N ARG A 80 -3.55 4.48 -25.42
CA ARG A 80 -4.03 4.49 -24.04
C ARG A 80 -3.48 5.65 -23.21
N ARG A 81 -2.35 6.25 -23.62
CA ARG A 81 -1.73 7.37 -22.90
C ARG A 81 -2.43 8.69 -23.18
N SER A 82 -2.84 8.92 -24.41
CA SER A 82 -3.45 10.18 -24.85
C SER A 82 -4.97 10.10 -25.04
N GLN A 83 -5.56 8.90 -24.95
CA GLN A 83 -6.97 8.61 -25.26
C GLN A 83 -7.37 9.00 -26.70
N GLN A 84 -6.39 9.14 -27.58
CA GLN A 84 -6.61 9.45 -28.99
C GLN A 84 -6.93 8.20 -29.80
N THR A 85 -7.77 8.38 -30.81
CA THR A 85 -8.06 7.32 -31.79
C THR A 85 -7.21 7.53 -33.04
N ILE A 86 -6.42 6.52 -33.39
CA ILE A 86 -5.53 6.54 -34.54
C ILE A 86 -6.07 5.60 -35.61
N ILE A 87 -6.26 6.10 -36.83
CA ILE A 87 -6.84 5.36 -37.94
C ILE A 87 -5.82 5.28 -39.06
N TYR A 88 -5.43 4.06 -39.45
CA TYR A 88 -4.59 3.82 -40.61
C TYR A 88 -5.46 3.58 -41.85
N SER A 89 -5.27 4.41 -42.88
CA SER A 89 -5.89 4.23 -44.18
C SER A 89 -5.15 3.18 -45.00
N LEU A 90 -5.91 2.35 -45.73
CA LEU A 90 -5.39 1.36 -46.68
C LEU A 90 -4.51 2.00 -47.78
N LYS A 91 -4.68 3.29 -48.07
CA LYS A 91 -3.85 4.06 -49.04
C LYS A 91 -2.61 4.70 -48.41
N GLY A 92 -2.23 4.31 -47.19
CA GLY A 92 -0.96 4.74 -46.56
C GLY A 92 -1.00 6.11 -45.91
N GLY A 93 -2.12 6.49 -45.29
CA GLY A 93 -2.22 7.70 -44.44
C GLY A 93 -2.62 7.34 -43.00
N VAL A 94 -2.25 8.17 -42.03
CA VAL A 94 -2.64 8.04 -40.60
C VAL A 94 -3.47 9.26 -40.23
N CYS A 95 -4.66 9.06 -39.68
CA CYS A 95 -5.50 10.15 -39.17
C CYS A 95 -5.67 10.01 -37.66
N ILE A 96 -5.60 11.12 -36.93
CA ILE A 96 -5.72 11.16 -35.47
C ILE A 96 -6.98 11.94 -35.11
N LEU A 97 -7.79 11.33 -34.25
CA LEU A 97 -8.96 11.94 -33.64
C LEU A 97 -8.63 12.32 -32.19
N PRO A 98 -9.01 13.53 -31.74
CA PRO A 98 -8.84 13.93 -30.34
C PRO A 98 -9.72 13.08 -29.41
N PRO A 99 -9.37 13.01 -28.11
CA PRO A 99 -10.22 12.38 -27.12
C PRO A 99 -11.53 13.16 -26.93
N LEU A 100 -12.55 12.49 -26.41
CA LEU A 100 -13.83 13.07 -26.02
C LEU A 100 -13.90 13.20 -24.50
N ILE A 101 -14.67 14.16 -24.01
CA ILE A 101 -14.89 14.39 -22.58
C ILE A 101 -16.38 14.15 -22.27
N ASN A 102 -16.67 13.34 -21.25
CA ASN A 102 -18.04 13.07 -20.83
C ASN A 102 -18.55 14.15 -19.85
N ALA A 103 -19.80 14.05 -19.39
CA ALA A 103 -20.38 15.01 -18.46
C ALA A 103 -19.77 14.98 -17.04
N HIS A 104 -18.81 14.09 -16.79
CA HIS A 104 -18.06 13.94 -15.54
C HIS A 104 -16.56 14.26 -15.75
N ASP A 105 -16.22 15.00 -16.80
CA ASP A 105 -14.85 15.41 -17.16
C ASP A 105 -13.86 14.25 -17.39
N GLN A 106 -14.36 13.04 -17.65
CA GLN A 106 -13.49 11.90 -17.98
C GLN A 106 -13.22 11.85 -19.49
N LEU A 107 -11.94 11.66 -19.82
CA LEU A 107 -11.46 11.45 -21.19
C LEU A 107 -11.75 10.02 -21.64
N PHE A 108 -12.31 9.87 -22.84
CA PHE A 108 -12.49 8.58 -23.49
C PHE A 108 -12.30 8.71 -25.00
N SER A 109 -11.99 7.61 -25.67
CA SER A 109 -11.65 7.60 -27.09
C SER A 109 -12.85 7.32 -28.00
N VAL A 110 -12.76 7.78 -29.25
CA VAL A 110 -13.73 7.41 -30.30
C VAL A 110 -13.68 5.91 -30.61
N ALA A 111 -12.50 5.28 -30.53
CA ALA A 111 -12.30 3.85 -30.76
C ALA A 111 -13.14 3.00 -29.78
N GLU A 112 -13.22 3.41 -28.51
CA GLU A 112 -14.03 2.74 -27.51
C GLU A 112 -15.52 2.85 -27.82
N LEU A 113 -16.03 4.02 -28.24
CA LEU A 113 -17.43 4.15 -28.67
C LEU A 113 -17.77 3.25 -29.87
N ILE A 114 -16.83 3.06 -30.79
CA ILE A 114 -17.01 2.18 -31.95
C ILE A 114 -16.99 0.70 -31.51
N ALA A 115 -16.08 0.33 -30.59
CA ALA A 115 -15.98 -1.03 -30.03
C ALA A 115 -17.27 -1.47 -29.34
N PHE A 116 -17.90 -0.57 -28.59
CA PHE A 116 -19.17 -0.82 -27.94
C PHE A 116 -20.40 -0.66 -28.87
N GLY A 117 -20.18 -0.35 -30.16
CA GLY A 117 -21.23 -0.29 -31.17
C GLY A 117 -22.13 0.96 -31.11
N TYR A 118 -21.75 1.97 -30.32
CA TYR A 118 -22.49 3.22 -30.16
C TYR A 118 -22.20 4.25 -31.25
N ALA A 119 -21.11 4.08 -32.01
CA ALA A 119 -20.71 5.01 -33.08
C ALA A 119 -20.24 4.29 -34.36
N SER A 120 -20.40 4.97 -35.51
CA SER A 120 -19.81 4.55 -36.79
C SER A 120 -19.21 5.74 -37.55
N LEU A 121 -18.14 5.50 -38.32
CA LEU A 121 -17.39 6.54 -39.06
C LEU A 121 -17.71 6.54 -40.55
N THR A 122 -17.87 7.72 -41.15
CA THR A 122 -17.76 7.90 -42.62
C THR A 122 -17.00 9.19 -42.96
N ARG A 123 -16.23 9.14 -44.05
CA ARG A 123 -15.49 10.31 -44.56
C ARG A 123 -16.34 11.06 -45.58
N THR A 124 -16.46 12.38 -45.46
CA THR A 124 -17.03 13.24 -46.52
C THR A 124 -15.91 13.93 -47.31
N GLY A 125 -15.80 13.63 -48.61
CA GLY A 125 -14.94 14.36 -49.55
C GLY A 125 -13.98 13.49 -50.38
N VAL A 126 -14.34 13.29 -51.66
CA VAL A 126 -13.64 12.66 -52.81
C VAL A 126 -13.41 11.13 -52.79
N ARG A 127 -14.38 10.42 -53.40
CA ARG A 127 -14.49 9.01 -53.88
C ARG A 127 -14.11 7.84 -52.93
N PRO A 128 -14.89 6.74 -52.95
CA PRO A 128 -15.29 6.02 -51.73
C PRO A 128 -14.30 4.92 -51.30
N ILE A 129 -14.06 4.82 -49.99
CA ILE A 129 -13.91 3.51 -49.34
C ILE A 129 -15.35 3.04 -49.11
N ARG A 130 -15.75 1.97 -49.78
CA ARG A 130 -17.10 1.39 -49.62
C ARG A 130 -17.27 0.98 -48.15
N ARG A 131 -18.31 1.55 -47.52
CA ARG A 131 -19.07 1.06 -46.34
C ARG A 131 -18.32 0.09 -45.41
N ILE A 132 -18.00 0.53 -44.19
CA ILE A 132 -17.78 -0.38 -43.07
C ILE A 132 -19.16 -0.68 -42.48
N ASP A 133 -19.83 -1.70 -43.00
CA ASP A 133 -21.01 -2.29 -42.35
C ASP A 133 -20.49 -3.36 -41.36
N VAL A 134 -20.62 -3.10 -40.06
CA VAL A 134 -20.34 -4.09 -39.02
C VAL A 134 -21.64 -4.82 -38.69
N THR A 135 -21.82 -6.03 -39.23
CA THR A 135 -22.94 -6.93 -38.92
C THR A 135 -22.41 -8.04 -38.01
N TYR A 136 -22.99 -8.22 -36.82
CA TYR A 136 -22.72 -9.38 -35.96
C TYR A 136 -23.80 -10.44 -36.16
N TYR A 137 -23.39 -11.69 -36.40
CA TYR A 137 -24.25 -12.88 -36.35
C TYR A 137 -24.30 -13.39 -34.91
N PHE A 138 -25.49 -13.52 -34.33
CA PHE A 138 -25.73 -14.42 -33.20
C PHE A 138 -26.37 -15.70 -33.74
N GLN A 139 -25.64 -16.81 -33.71
CA GLN A 139 -26.22 -18.13 -33.91
C GLN A 139 -26.69 -18.63 -32.54
N SER A 140 -27.97 -18.48 -32.24
CA SER A 140 -28.62 -19.22 -31.17
C SER A 140 -28.85 -20.65 -31.66
N ARG A 141 -28.32 -21.64 -30.93
CA ARG A 141 -28.81 -23.03 -31.08
C ARG A 141 -30.23 -23.07 -30.49
N GLN A 142 -31.14 -23.63 -31.26
CA GLN A 142 -32.55 -23.81 -30.97
C GLN A 142 -32.79 -24.54 -29.65
N LEU A 143 -33.75 -24.05 -28.87
CA LEU A 143 -34.60 -24.89 -28.04
C LEU A 143 -35.88 -25.13 -28.85
N THR A 144 -36.02 -26.32 -29.41
CA THR A 144 -37.29 -26.83 -29.95
C THR A 144 -38.03 -27.55 -28.82
N GLY A 145 -39.26 -27.13 -28.55
CA GLY A 145 -40.14 -27.77 -27.58
C GLY A 145 -41.49 -27.04 -27.52
N PRO A 146 -42.60 -27.67 -27.93
CA PRO A 146 -43.90 -27.02 -27.97
C PRO A 146 -44.52 -27.14 -26.58
N ASN A 147 -44.33 -26.14 -25.70
CA ASN A 147 -45.20 -25.86 -24.54
C ASN A 147 -44.81 -24.53 -23.83
N VAL A 148 -45.37 -23.40 -24.32
CA VAL A 148 -46.20 -22.41 -23.56
C VAL A 148 -45.55 -21.60 -22.39
N PRO A 149 -45.99 -20.37 -21.97
CA PRO A 149 -46.73 -19.25 -22.60
C PRO A 149 -46.08 -17.82 -22.44
N GLN A 150 -46.68 -16.82 -23.13
CA GLN A 150 -46.46 -15.37 -22.98
C GLN A 150 -46.89 -14.80 -21.63
N ILE A 151 -46.19 -13.76 -21.10
CA ILE A 151 -46.77 -12.71 -20.25
C ILE A 151 -46.13 -11.32 -20.54
N ASN A 152 -47.02 -10.33 -20.70
CA ASN A 152 -46.82 -8.91 -20.98
C ASN A 152 -46.24 -8.09 -19.81
N GLY A 153 -45.59 -6.96 -20.18
CA GLY A 153 -45.62 -5.71 -19.41
C GLY A 153 -44.39 -5.41 -18.58
N LEU A 154 -43.57 -4.44 -19.03
CA LEU A 154 -43.09 -3.29 -18.23
C LEU A 154 -42.22 -2.37 -19.09
N THR A 155 -42.70 -1.14 -19.26
CA THR A 155 -41.99 0.02 -19.76
C THR A 155 -40.99 0.53 -18.70
N GLY A 156 -39.69 0.45 -18.97
CA GLY A 156 -38.65 1.22 -18.28
C GLY A 156 -38.03 2.26 -19.21
N VAL A 157 -38.05 3.52 -18.78
CA VAL A 157 -37.46 4.70 -19.43
C VAL A 157 -36.17 5.05 -18.68
N PHE A 158 -35.09 5.33 -19.43
CA PHE A 158 -33.83 5.89 -18.92
C PHE A 158 -33.95 7.42 -18.96
N ASP A 159 -33.71 8.09 -17.83
CA ASP A 159 -33.66 9.56 -17.78
C ASP A 159 -32.44 10.04 -16.97
N GLY A 160 -31.85 11.14 -17.42
CA GLY A 160 -30.64 11.74 -16.87
C GLY A 160 -30.46 13.17 -17.38
N GLY A 161 -30.97 14.14 -16.61
CA GLY A 161 -30.71 15.58 -16.73
C GLY A 161 -31.56 16.41 -15.76
N VAL A 162 -30.94 17.28 -14.95
CA VAL A 162 -31.54 17.99 -13.79
C VAL A 162 -31.90 19.46 -14.10
N ARG A 163 -33.02 19.99 -13.55
CA ARG A 163 -33.13 21.36 -12.97
C ARG A 163 -34.26 21.50 -11.94
N THR A 164 -34.07 22.47 -11.05
CA THR A 164 -34.77 22.82 -9.79
C THR A 164 -36.03 23.70 -9.95
N GLY A 165 -36.96 23.65 -8.98
CA GLY A 165 -37.79 24.82 -8.60
C GLY A 165 -39.27 24.56 -8.29
N TYR A 166 -39.62 24.62 -7.01
CA TYR A 166 -40.90 24.99 -6.36
C TYR A 166 -42.23 25.01 -7.15
N GLY A 167 -43.28 24.46 -6.53
CA GLY A 167 -44.62 25.07 -6.60
C GLY A 167 -45.83 24.13 -6.56
N SER A 168 -46.36 23.92 -5.34
CA SER A 168 -47.79 23.99 -4.97
C SER A 168 -48.80 22.98 -5.52
N PHE A 169 -49.54 22.30 -4.62
CA PHE A 169 -51.02 22.41 -4.39
C PHE A 169 -51.54 21.26 -3.45
N PRO A 170 -52.77 21.33 -2.86
CA PRO A 170 -52.96 21.38 -1.41
C PRO A 170 -53.78 20.21 -0.79
N LEU A 171 -53.92 20.25 0.55
CA LEU A 171 -55.10 19.96 1.42
C LEU A 171 -56.32 19.28 0.75
N LEU A 172 -57.03 18.27 1.29
CA LEU A 172 -57.55 18.09 2.65
C LEU A 172 -58.44 16.81 2.69
N LYS A 173 -58.69 16.30 3.92
CA LYS A 173 -59.80 15.45 4.44
C LYS A 173 -59.55 13.94 4.70
N GLN A 174 -59.30 13.67 6.00
CA GLN A 174 -59.81 12.54 6.80
C GLN A 174 -61.33 12.72 7.10
N PRO A 175 -62.04 11.90 7.94
CA PRO A 175 -61.71 10.69 8.72
C PRO A 175 -62.75 9.54 8.52
N GLU A 176 -62.63 8.33 9.11
CA GLU A 176 -63.14 7.92 10.44
C GLU A 176 -62.83 6.40 10.63
N THR A 177 -62.05 6.00 11.65
CA THR A 177 -62.42 5.44 12.99
C THR A 177 -63.09 4.07 13.02
N HIS A 178 -62.46 3.10 13.72
CA HIS A 178 -62.97 2.59 15.00
C HIS A 178 -61.92 1.76 15.78
N MET A 179 -61.80 2.11 17.08
CA MET A 179 -61.15 1.35 18.16
C MET A 179 -62.10 0.25 18.67
N ASP A 180 -61.54 -0.78 19.34
CA ASP A 180 -61.97 -1.10 20.71
C ASP A 180 -60.93 -1.93 21.49
N ILE A 181 -60.94 -1.67 22.81
CA ILE A 181 -60.05 -2.11 23.89
C ILE A 181 -60.88 -2.96 24.90
N TYR A 182 -60.18 -3.61 25.85
CA TYR A 182 -60.61 -4.28 27.11
C TYR A 182 -60.60 -5.82 27.05
N SER A 183 -60.23 -6.60 28.07
CA SER A 183 -59.68 -6.40 29.42
C SER A 183 -59.36 -7.77 30.03
N THR A 184 -58.36 -7.80 30.92
CA THR A 184 -58.01 -8.73 32.01
C THR A 184 -58.86 -10.00 32.29
N LYS A 185 -58.14 -11.12 32.50
CA LYS A 185 -58.37 -12.03 33.64
C LYS A 185 -57.16 -12.95 33.90
N THR A 186 -56.77 -12.98 35.16
CA THR A 186 -55.74 -13.79 35.80
C THR A 186 -56.15 -15.26 35.98
N ASP A 187 -55.11 -16.08 36.17
CA ASP A 187 -55.07 -17.41 36.79
C ASP A 187 -55.69 -18.60 36.07
N ARG A 188 -54.81 -19.46 35.53
CA ARG A 188 -54.58 -20.83 36.04
C ARG A 188 -53.40 -21.48 35.32
N LEU A 189 -52.40 -21.88 36.10
CA LEU A 189 -51.35 -22.84 35.73
C LEU A 189 -51.95 -24.16 35.24
N PRO A 190 -51.37 -24.77 34.19
CA PRO A 190 -51.30 -26.22 34.10
C PRO A 190 -49.85 -26.71 33.96
N THR A 191 -49.44 -27.45 34.98
CA THR A 191 -48.68 -28.70 34.88
C THR A 191 -47.61 -28.83 33.78
N MET A 192 -46.35 -28.77 34.24
CA MET A 192 -45.17 -29.21 33.49
C MET A 192 -45.39 -30.60 32.88
N THR A 193 -45.35 -30.67 31.55
CA THR A 193 -45.19 -31.91 30.81
C THR A 193 -43.91 -31.83 29.98
N LYS A 194 -42.99 -32.74 30.31
CA LYS A 194 -41.87 -33.27 29.53
C LYS A 194 -41.13 -32.28 28.61
N SER A 195 -39.96 -31.88 29.11
CA SER A 195 -38.78 -31.47 28.34
C SER A 195 -38.69 -32.23 27.01
N THR A 196 -39.08 -31.57 25.93
CA THR A 196 -38.55 -31.86 24.62
C THR A 196 -37.08 -31.44 24.66
N SER A 197 -36.20 -32.39 24.36
CA SER A 197 -34.78 -32.16 24.14
C SER A 197 -34.67 -31.03 23.10
N THR A 198 -34.39 -29.81 23.55
CA THR A 198 -33.91 -28.74 22.70
C THR A 198 -32.56 -29.23 22.18
N LYS A 199 -32.55 -29.71 20.92
CA LYS A 199 -31.30 -29.83 20.17
C LYS A 199 -30.60 -28.49 20.35
N THR A 200 -29.46 -28.49 21.04
CA THR A 200 -28.58 -27.34 21.13
C THR A 200 -28.46 -26.80 19.70
N PRO A 201 -28.78 -25.52 19.43
CA PRO A 201 -28.61 -24.95 18.11
C PRO A 201 -27.19 -25.28 17.65
N LYS A 202 -27.04 -25.82 16.43
CA LYS A 202 -25.70 -26.01 15.87
C LYS A 202 -24.96 -24.68 16.02
N PRO A 203 -23.71 -24.68 16.52
CA PRO A 203 -22.93 -23.45 16.63
C PRO A 203 -22.97 -22.73 15.29
N VAL A 204 -23.35 -21.45 15.31
CA VAL A 204 -23.32 -20.63 14.10
C VAL A 204 -21.84 -20.52 13.69
N PRO A 205 -21.47 -20.91 12.47
CA PRO A 205 -20.07 -20.86 12.04
C PRO A 205 -19.49 -19.46 12.22
N THR A 206 -18.26 -19.33 12.67
CA THR A 206 -17.53 -18.05 12.74
C THR A 206 -16.19 -18.20 12.03
N GLY A 207 -15.57 -17.08 11.66
CA GLY A 207 -14.41 -17.06 10.77
C GLY A 207 -14.80 -17.16 9.30
N ILE A 208 -13.94 -17.76 8.45
CA ILE A 208 -14.22 -17.93 7.02
C ILE A 208 -15.32 -18.96 6.82
N THR A 209 -16.46 -18.49 6.32
CA THR A 209 -17.64 -19.34 6.05
C THR A 209 -17.54 -20.02 4.69
N ARG A 210 -17.00 -19.31 3.68
CA ARG A 210 -16.79 -19.83 2.32
C ARG A 210 -15.75 -18.99 1.57
N ILE A 211 -15.15 -19.59 0.55
CA ILE A 211 -14.38 -18.89 -0.47
C ILE A 211 -15.02 -19.07 -1.86
N VAL A 212 -14.81 -18.11 -2.76
CA VAL A 212 -15.23 -18.18 -4.16
C VAL A 212 -14.04 -17.86 -5.05
N ILE A 213 -13.59 -18.86 -5.80
CA ILE A 213 -12.53 -18.70 -6.81
C ILE A 213 -13.18 -18.24 -8.13
N ASN A 214 -12.54 -17.30 -8.83
CA ASN A 214 -13.05 -16.69 -10.06
C ASN A 214 -14.52 -16.19 -9.97
N PRO A 215 -14.85 -15.30 -9.01
CA PRO A 215 -16.22 -14.81 -8.86
C PRO A 215 -16.68 -14.06 -10.12
N SER A 216 -17.91 -14.37 -10.57
CA SER A 216 -18.53 -13.79 -11.78
C SER A 216 -18.70 -12.27 -11.73
N THR A 217 -18.66 -11.70 -10.53
CA THR A 217 -18.82 -10.27 -10.27
C THR A 217 -17.51 -9.49 -10.38
N ASN A 218 -16.38 -10.14 -10.68
CA ASN A 218 -15.06 -9.52 -10.56
C ASN A 218 -14.44 -9.16 -11.92
N THR A 219 -13.84 -7.98 -12.01
CA THR A 219 -13.08 -7.50 -13.19
C THR A 219 -11.62 -7.98 -13.19
N ILE A 220 -11.30 -8.86 -12.24
CA ILE A 220 -9.99 -9.40 -11.97
C ILE A 220 -9.62 -10.50 -12.99
N ALA A 221 -8.34 -10.57 -13.39
CA ALA A 221 -7.83 -11.65 -14.22
C ALA A 221 -8.07 -13.03 -13.57
N PRO A 222 -8.41 -14.06 -14.36
CA PRO A 222 -8.77 -15.36 -13.84
C PRO A 222 -7.59 -16.06 -13.15
N SER A 223 -7.92 -17.07 -12.34
CA SER A 223 -6.99 -18.09 -11.86
C SER A 223 -6.42 -18.88 -13.04
N GLU A 224 -5.20 -19.40 -12.89
CA GLU A 224 -4.46 -20.14 -13.92
C GLU A 224 -3.76 -21.36 -13.30
N ASN A 225 -3.81 -22.50 -13.98
CA ASN A 225 -3.15 -23.71 -13.52
C ASN A 225 -2.70 -24.57 -14.72
N PRO A 226 -1.40 -24.58 -15.10
CA PRO A 226 -0.32 -23.79 -14.50
C PRO A 226 -0.39 -22.30 -14.88
N THR A 227 0.28 -21.45 -14.09
CA THR A 227 0.60 -20.05 -14.44
C THR A 227 2.06 -19.94 -14.89
N PHE A 228 2.59 -18.73 -15.09
CA PHE A 228 3.97 -18.48 -15.56
C PHE A 228 4.31 -19.18 -16.87
N GLU A 229 3.35 -19.29 -17.78
CA GLU A 229 3.49 -20.01 -19.06
C GLU A 229 3.91 -21.49 -18.90
N GLY A 230 3.69 -22.07 -17.72
CA GLY A 230 4.01 -23.48 -17.45
C GLY A 230 5.49 -23.78 -17.17
N ILE A 231 6.32 -22.76 -16.90
CA ILE A 231 7.69 -23.00 -16.45
C ILE A 231 7.72 -23.81 -15.13
N THR A 232 8.84 -24.46 -14.87
CA THR A 232 9.04 -25.31 -13.70
C THR A 232 10.10 -24.75 -12.76
N PHE A 233 9.94 -25.01 -11.46
CA PHE A 233 10.80 -24.51 -10.38
C PHE A 233 11.52 -25.67 -9.72
N GLY A 234 12.67 -26.04 -10.28
CA GLY A 234 13.47 -27.17 -9.79
C GLY A 234 12.65 -28.46 -9.68
N ALA A 235 12.80 -29.18 -8.56
CA ALA A 235 12.07 -30.42 -8.29
C ALA A 235 10.60 -30.20 -7.87
N VAL A 236 10.19 -28.97 -7.55
CA VAL A 236 8.83 -28.64 -7.09
C VAL A 236 7.82 -28.73 -8.25
N GLY A 237 8.28 -28.45 -9.48
CA GLY A 237 7.46 -28.48 -10.68
C GLY A 237 6.81 -27.13 -10.99
N ALA A 238 5.69 -27.15 -11.71
CA ALA A 238 4.96 -25.94 -12.10
C ALA A 238 4.09 -25.39 -10.96
N TYR A 239 3.74 -24.11 -11.02
CA TYR A 239 2.86 -23.44 -10.06
C TYR A 239 1.52 -23.05 -10.69
N GLY A 240 0.47 -23.05 -9.88
CA GLY A 240 -0.83 -22.47 -10.17
C GLY A 240 -1.07 -21.18 -9.40
N LYS A 241 -1.90 -20.30 -9.96
CA LYS A 241 -2.37 -19.04 -9.40
C LYS A 241 -3.87 -19.11 -9.14
N LEU A 242 -4.30 -18.89 -7.91
CA LEU A 242 -5.71 -18.81 -7.52
C LEU A 242 -6.07 -17.41 -7.04
N ARG A 243 -7.24 -16.92 -7.47
CA ARG A 243 -7.77 -15.60 -7.11
C ARG A 243 -9.24 -15.70 -6.77
N GLY A 244 -9.67 -15.00 -5.73
CA GLY A 244 -11.05 -15.10 -5.29
C GLY A 244 -11.42 -14.14 -4.17
N ILE A 245 -12.62 -14.37 -3.62
CA ILE A 245 -13.17 -13.64 -2.47
C ILE A 245 -13.43 -14.64 -1.35
N ALA A 246 -12.95 -14.34 -0.15
CA ALA A 246 -13.29 -15.03 1.08
C ALA A 246 -14.40 -14.26 1.81
N TYR A 247 -15.41 -14.97 2.32
CA TYR A 247 -16.51 -14.40 3.10
C TYR A 247 -16.42 -14.92 4.53
N GLY A 248 -16.43 -14.01 5.50
CA GLY A 248 -16.33 -14.35 6.90
C GLY A 248 -17.38 -13.66 7.77
N GLN A 249 -17.55 -14.18 8.99
CA GLN A 249 -18.43 -13.58 9.97
C GLN A 249 -17.90 -13.73 11.39
N LEU A 250 -18.06 -12.68 12.20
CA LEU A 250 -17.57 -12.59 13.56
C LEU A 250 -18.72 -12.50 14.57
N ASP A 251 -18.60 -13.25 15.66
CA ASP A 251 -19.42 -13.03 16.85
C ASP A 251 -18.85 -11.83 17.64
N PRO A 252 -19.61 -10.73 17.82
CA PRO A 252 -19.16 -9.55 18.57
C PRO A 252 -19.00 -9.78 20.08
N TYR A 253 -19.40 -10.95 20.60
CA TYR A 253 -19.28 -11.33 22.00
C TYR A 253 -18.25 -12.44 22.24
N ASP A 254 -17.67 -13.01 21.18
CA ASP A 254 -16.59 -13.99 21.33
C ASP A 254 -15.33 -13.31 21.88
N LYS A 255 -14.66 -13.98 22.83
CA LYS A 255 -13.45 -13.47 23.51
C LYS A 255 -12.31 -13.16 22.53
N HIS A 256 -12.18 -13.91 21.44
CA HIS A 256 -11.10 -13.72 20.46
C HIS A 256 -11.33 -12.46 19.60
N ASN A 257 -12.53 -11.89 19.64
CA ASN A 257 -12.89 -10.67 18.92
C ASN A 257 -13.05 -9.46 19.87
N SER A 258 -12.90 -9.65 21.19
CA SER A 258 -13.23 -8.62 22.19
C SER A 258 -12.33 -7.39 22.13
N MET A 259 -11.13 -7.53 21.56
CA MET A 259 -10.18 -6.44 21.40
C MET A 259 -10.53 -5.51 20.23
N ILE A 260 -11.42 -5.91 19.32
CA ILE A 260 -11.77 -5.11 18.13
C ILE A 260 -12.61 -3.91 18.56
N THR A 261 -12.07 -2.71 18.39
CA THR A 261 -12.78 -1.46 18.65
C THR A 261 -14.02 -1.36 17.78
N ASP A 262 -15.13 -0.94 18.39
CA ASP A 262 -16.44 -0.72 17.77
C ASP A 262 -17.14 -1.96 17.19
N LEU A 263 -16.61 -3.18 17.35
CA LEU A 263 -17.25 -4.39 16.81
C LEU A 263 -18.69 -4.59 17.29
N LYS A 264 -18.97 -4.25 18.55
CA LYS A 264 -20.33 -4.36 19.13
C LYS A 264 -21.33 -3.35 18.54
N LEU A 265 -20.82 -2.28 17.92
CA LEU A 265 -21.58 -1.22 17.24
C LEU A 265 -21.75 -1.50 15.75
N ALA A 266 -21.16 -2.58 15.23
CA ALA A 266 -21.33 -2.99 13.85
C ALA A 266 -22.76 -3.52 13.58
N PRO A 267 -23.33 -3.25 12.41
CA PRO A 267 -24.49 -3.95 11.88
C PRO A 267 -24.33 -5.47 11.95
N ARG A 268 -25.43 -6.16 12.26
CA ARG A 268 -25.46 -7.61 12.42
C ARG A 268 -26.46 -8.24 11.46
N ASN A 269 -26.12 -9.41 10.94
CA ASN A 269 -27.04 -10.20 10.12
C ASN A 269 -28.14 -10.84 10.98
N LYS A 270 -29.07 -11.56 10.32
CA LYS A 270 -30.23 -12.19 11.00
C LYS A 270 -29.86 -13.22 12.07
N VAL A 271 -28.62 -13.73 12.06
CA VAL A 271 -28.10 -14.68 13.05
C VAL A 271 -27.20 -14.01 14.10
N GLY A 272 -27.15 -12.67 14.13
CA GLY A 272 -26.44 -11.89 15.13
C GLY A 272 -24.94 -11.71 14.87
N MET A 273 -24.45 -12.10 13.70
CA MET A 273 -23.02 -12.03 13.34
C MET A 273 -22.69 -10.75 12.56
N VAL A 274 -21.45 -10.30 12.64
CA VAL A 274 -20.88 -9.19 11.87
C VAL A 274 -20.18 -9.75 10.63
N GLU A 275 -20.63 -9.38 9.44
CA GLU A 275 -20.10 -9.94 8.17
C GLU A 275 -18.96 -9.10 7.59
N TYR A 276 -18.03 -9.77 6.92
CA TYR A 276 -16.99 -9.14 6.11
C TYR A 276 -16.68 -9.99 4.87
N SER A 277 -16.04 -9.38 3.87
CA SER A 277 -15.45 -10.11 2.75
C SER A 277 -14.13 -9.50 2.35
N MET A 278 -13.28 -10.30 1.71
CA MET A 278 -11.96 -9.83 1.25
C MET A 278 -11.49 -10.57 0.01
N ASP A 279 -10.71 -9.90 -0.81
CA ASP A 279 -9.98 -10.52 -1.91
C ASP A 279 -8.84 -11.38 -1.36
N PHE A 280 -8.54 -12.49 -2.03
CA PHE A 280 -7.34 -13.29 -1.78
C PHE A 280 -6.62 -13.68 -3.07
N TYR A 281 -5.34 -14.00 -2.91
CA TYR A 281 -4.47 -14.50 -3.97
C TYR A 281 -3.59 -15.62 -3.41
N ILE A 282 -3.41 -16.70 -4.16
CA ILE A 282 -2.55 -17.83 -3.76
C ILE A 282 -1.70 -18.25 -4.97
N LEU A 283 -0.40 -18.41 -4.77
CA LEU A 283 0.49 -19.22 -5.62
C LEU A 283 0.77 -20.54 -4.90
N LYS A 284 0.65 -21.66 -5.60
CA LYS A 284 0.94 -22.97 -5.02
C LYS A 284 1.50 -23.93 -6.07
N PRO A 285 2.27 -24.95 -5.68
CA PRO A 285 2.59 -26.06 -6.57
C PRO A 285 1.32 -26.64 -7.22
N VAL A 286 1.42 -27.01 -8.50
CA VAL A 286 0.35 -27.76 -9.20
C VAL A 286 0.12 -29.08 -8.47
N ASP A 287 1.21 -29.79 -8.17
CA ASP A 287 1.25 -30.98 -7.33
C ASP A 287 1.77 -30.61 -5.94
N LEU A 288 0.88 -30.60 -4.95
CA LEU A 288 1.20 -30.21 -3.58
C LEU A 288 2.19 -31.17 -2.91
N THR A 289 2.29 -32.43 -3.36
CA THR A 289 3.22 -33.42 -2.78
C THR A 289 4.69 -33.09 -3.04
N ASN A 290 4.98 -32.23 -4.02
CA ASN A 290 6.33 -31.73 -4.29
C ASN A 290 6.64 -30.41 -3.57
N GLY A 291 5.67 -29.84 -2.84
CA GLY A 291 5.86 -28.64 -2.03
C GLY A 291 6.61 -28.93 -0.74
N ASN A 292 6.91 -27.88 0.03
CA ASN A 292 7.52 -28.01 1.35
C ASN A 292 6.51 -28.07 2.50
N HIS A 293 5.20 -28.06 2.19
CA HIS A 293 4.10 -28.10 3.15
C HIS A 293 4.08 -26.89 4.12
N LYS A 294 4.67 -25.76 3.71
CA LYS A 294 4.73 -24.51 4.48
C LYS A 294 4.12 -23.34 3.71
N LEU A 295 3.42 -22.49 4.46
CA LEU A 295 2.83 -21.27 3.94
C LEU A 295 3.75 -20.08 4.15
N PHE A 296 4.15 -19.42 3.06
CA PHE A 296 4.63 -18.04 3.06
C PHE A 296 3.41 -17.11 2.93
N PHE A 297 3.04 -16.44 4.00
CA PHE A 297 1.95 -15.47 3.97
C PHE A 297 2.51 -14.06 3.97
N GLU A 298 2.37 -13.33 2.86
CA GLU A 298 2.70 -11.91 2.87
C GLU A 298 1.48 -11.07 3.26
N VAL A 299 1.65 -10.27 4.31
CA VAL A 299 0.75 -9.15 4.59
C VAL A 299 1.04 -8.07 3.56
N ASN A 300 0.12 -7.85 2.62
CA ASN A 300 0.29 -6.86 1.54
C ASN A 300 0.24 -5.42 2.06
N ASN A 301 0.87 -4.50 1.33
CA ASN A 301 0.91 -3.07 1.66
C ASN A 301 -0.16 -2.32 0.86
N ARG A 302 -1.26 -1.92 1.52
CA ARG A 302 -2.40 -1.24 0.88
C ARG A 302 -2.90 -1.97 -0.38
N GLY A 303 -3.08 -3.29 -0.26
CA GLY A 303 -3.50 -4.16 -1.37
C GLY A 303 -2.38 -4.57 -2.33
N THR A 304 -1.18 -3.98 -2.22
CA THR A 304 -0.04 -4.24 -3.10
C THR A 304 0.90 -5.31 -2.54
N LYS A 305 1.30 -6.26 -3.38
CA LYS A 305 2.28 -7.31 -3.05
C LYS A 305 3.70 -6.78 -3.29
N LEU A 306 4.59 -7.00 -2.32
CA LEU A 306 5.96 -6.48 -2.27
C LEU A 306 7.03 -7.58 -2.21
N PHE A 307 6.66 -8.86 -2.26
CA PHE A 307 7.59 -9.98 -2.27
C PHE A 307 8.63 -9.98 -3.41
N GLY A 308 8.39 -9.29 -4.54
CA GLY A 308 9.15 -9.47 -5.78
C GLY A 308 10.67 -9.43 -5.63
N GLN A 309 11.23 -8.38 -5.01
CA GLN A 309 12.69 -8.30 -4.84
C GLN A 309 13.26 -9.37 -3.90
N PHE A 310 12.51 -9.70 -2.85
CA PHE A 310 12.87 -10.77 -1.92
C PHE A 310 12.89 -12.12 -2.64
N ASP A 311 11.87 -12.37 -3.47
CA ASP A 311 11.68 -13.55 -4.32
C ASP A 311 12.57 -13.56 -5.58
N GLN A 312 13.34 -12.50 -5.80
CA GLN A 312 14.18 -12.31 -6.99
C GLN A 312 13.36 -12.39 -8.30
N SER A 313 12.14 -11.86 -8.26
CA SER A 313 11.16 -11.85 -9.33
C SER A 313 10.73 -10.41 -9.69
N SER A 314 9.97 -10.23 -10.76
CA SER A 314 9.45 -8.88 -11.11
C SER A 314 8.36 -8.43 -10.14
N GLY A 315 7.78 -9.37 -9.38
CA GLY A 315 6.71 -9.15 -8.42
C GLY A 315 5.41 -8.72 -9.08
N GLY A 316 4.78 -7.70 -8.49
CA GLY A 316 3.52 -7.15 -8.98
C GLY A 316 2.28 -7.78 -8.34
N ASN A 317 1.11 -7.24 -8.68
CA ASN A 317 -0.15 -7.61 -8.05
C ASN A 317 -0.88 -8.78 -8.73
N ASN A 318 -0.45 -9.13 -9.95
CA ASN A 318 -0.94 -10.27 -10.71
C ASN A 318 0.19 -10.89 -11.56
N PRO A 319 1.24 -11.44 -10.91
CA PRO A 319 2.31 -12.13 -11.62
C PRO A 319 1.71 -13.31 -12.42
N THR A 320 2.06 -13.41 -13.70
CA THR A 320 1.36 -14.27 -14.66
C THR A 320 2.27 -14.88 -15.73
N ASN A 321 3.20 -14.11 -16.29
CA ASN A 321 4.03 -14.56 -17.42
C ASN A 321 5.37 -15.10 -16.93
N ALA A 322 6.11 -15.86 -17.75
CA ALA A 322 7.40 -16.43 -17.36
C ALA A 322 8.40 -15.37 -16.84
N SER A 323 8.37 -14.16 -17.41
CA SER A 323 9.20 -13.04 -16.95
C SER A 323 8.88 -12.58 -15.53
N ASP A 324 7.64 -12.80 -15.07
CA ASP A 324 7.21 -12.35 -13.75
C ASP A 324 7.79 -13.20 -12.64
N ALA A 325 8.11 -14.47 -12.93
CA ALA A 325 8.70 -15.40 -11.98
C ALA A 325 10.17 -15.08 -11.66
N GLY A 326 10.92 -14.47 -12.58
CA GLY A 326 12.34 -14.18 -12.41
C GLY A 326 13.15 -15.40 -11.94
N GLN A 327 13.90 -15.27 -10.85
CA GLN A 327 14.62 -16.38 -10.22
C GLN A 327 13.79 -17.14 -9.17
N ALA A 328 12.59 -16.66 -8.81
CA ALA A 328 11.58 -17.41 -8.07
C ALA A 328 12.08 -18.09 -6.79
N PHE A 329 12.80 -17.35 -5.94
CA PHE A 329 13.43 -17.89 -4.73
C PHE A 329 12.46 -18.71 -3.86
N LEU A 330 11.23 -18.23 -3.64
CA LEU A 330 10.23 -18.91 -2.83
C LEU A 330 9.67 -20.16 -3.51
N MET A 331 9.38 -20.09 -4.82
CA MET A 331 8.80 -21.22 -5.55
C MET A 331 9.81 -22.36 -5.72
N ASN A 332 11.10 -22.03 -5.90
CA ASN A 332 12.19 -23.02 -5.91
C ASN A 332 12.38 -23.73 -4.57
N GLN A 333 11.85 -23.19 -3.47
CA GLN A 333 11.87 -23.80 -2.14
C GLN A 333 10.58 -24.57 -1.81
N GLY A 334 9.56 -24.53 -2.68
CA GLY A 334 8.34 -25.30 -2.52
C GLY A 334 7.27 -24.66 -1.65
N TYR A 335 7.37 -23.37 -1.30
CA TYR A 335 6.35 -22.70 -0.49
C TYR A 335 5.02 -22.57 -1.26
N ALA A 336 3.91 -22.76 -0.54
CA ALA A 336 2.64 -22.13 -0.91
C ALA A 336 2.71 -20.66 -0.48
N ILE A 337 2.29 -19.74 -1.34
CA ILE A 337 2.39 -18.29 -1.12
C ILE A 337 0.99 -17.69 -1.14
N ALA A 338 0.59 -16.96 -0.10
CA ALA A 338 -0.77 -16.39 -0.04
C ALA A 338 -0.81 -14.96 0.47
N TRP A 339 -1.89 -14.28 0.09
CA TRP A 339 -2.23 -12.92 0.49
C TRP A 339 -3.74 -12.78 0.65
N CYS A 340 -4.19 -11.90 1.55
CA CYS A 340 -5.58 -11.46 1.62
C CYS A 340 -5.71 -9.96 1.88
N GLY A 341 -6.82 -9.36 1.48
CA GLY A 341 -7.14 -7.97 1.80
C GLY A 341 -7.38 -7.78 3.31
N TRP A 342 -6.85 -6.70 3.87
CA TRP A 342 -7.01 -6.36 5.29
C TRP A 342 -7.14 -4.86 5.54
N ASP A 343 -6.66 -4.03 4.60
CA ASP A 343 -6.62 -2.58 4.73
C ASP A 343 -7.88 -1.94 4.11
N PRO A 344 -8.77 -1.30 4.89
CA PRO A 344 -9.97 -0.67 4.37
C PRO A 344 -9.69 0.63 3.60
N SER A 345 -8.46 1.17 3.64
CA SER A 345 -8.12 2.39 2.91
C SER A 345 -7.87 2.16 1.41
N VAL A 346 -7.92 0.91 0.93
CA VAL A 346 -7.67 0.58 -0.47
C VAL A 346 -8.88 1.00 -1.32
N SER A 347 -8.65 1.95 -2.23
CA SER A 347 -9.73 2.48 -3.07
C SER A 347 -10.44 1.37 -3.86
N PRO A 348 -11.79 1.34 -3.86
CA PRO A 348 -12.56 0.43 -4.70
C PRO A 348 -12.43 0.79 -6.18
N THR A 349 -12.09 2.03 -6.50
CA THR A 349 -11.84 2.53 -7.85
C THR A 349 -10.32 2.59 -8.09
N GLY A 350 -9.81 1.80 -9.03
CA GLY A 350 -8.37 1.77 -9.30
C GLY A 350 -7.90 0.46 -9.92
N ASN A 351 -6.65 0.09 -9.65
CA ASN A 351 -6.06 -1.16 -10.13
C ASN A 351 -6.88 -2.36 -9.61
N PRO A 352 -7.49 -3.18 -10.49
CA PRO A 352 -8.33 -4.30 -10.07
C PRO A 352 -7.52 -5.39 -9.34
N ASP A 353 -6.19 -5.43 -9.52
CA ASP A 353 -5.34 -6.46 -8.92
C ASP A 353 -4.93 -6.18 -7.46
N LEU A 354 -5.28 -5.01 -6.91
CA LEU A 354 -5.11 -4.73 -5.48
C LEU A 354 -6.06 -5.58 -4.64
N LEU A 355 -5.57 -6.08 -3.51
CA LEU A 355 -6.38 -6.86 -2.58
C LEU A 355 -7.14 -5.95 -1.61
N ARG A 356 -8.46 -6.12 -1.53
CA ARG A 356 -9.35 -5.28 -0.71
C ARG A 356 -10.04 -6.08 0.37
N ILE A 357 -10.48 -5.37 1.40
CA ILE A 357 -11.43 -5.86 2.39
C ILE A 357 -12.65 -4.95 2.40
N TYR A 358 -13.82 -5.53 2.62
CA TYR A 358 -15.10 -4.84 2.73
C TYR A 358 -15.61 -4.99 4.16
N LEU A 359 -15.68 -3.86 4.86
CA LEU A 359 -15.99 -3.78 6.28
C LEU A 359 -17.29 -3.01 6.53
N PRO A 360 -18.05 -3.35 7.58
CA PRO A 360 -19.19 -2.56 7.99
C PRO A 360 -18.76 -1.26 8.67
N ASN A 361 -19.61 -0.25 8.56
CA ASN A 361 -19.53 0.98 9.37
C ASN A 361 -20.15 0.73 10.74
N ALA A 362 -19.51 1.22 11.80
CA ALA A 362 -20.10 1.26 13.12
C ALA A 362 -21.16 2.37 13.20
N THR A 363 -22.29 2.07 13.86
CA THR A 363 -23.40 3.01 14.05
C THR A 363 -23.75 3.16 15.53
N ASN A 364 -24.37 4.27 15.90
CA ASN A 364 -24.97 4.42 17.22
C ASN A 364 -26.10 3.37 17.42
N PRO A 365 -26.51 3.09 18.68
CA PRO A 365 -27.58 2.13 18.95
C PRO A 365 -28.93 2.45 18.28
N ASP A 366 -29.19 3.73 17.96
CA ASP A 366 -30.38 4.19 17.23
C ASP A 366 -30.25 4.08 15.70
N GLY A 367 -29.11 3.57 15.20
CA GLY A 367 -28.80 3.45 13.78
C GLY A 367 -28.21 4.71 13.14
N SER A 368 -28.05 5.81 13.88
CA SER A 368 -27.44 7.03 13.35
C SER A 368 -25.91 6.89 13.19
N SER A 369 -25.33 7.75 12.34
CA SER A 369 -23.88 7.77 12.10
C SER A 369 -23.10 8.15 13.35
N ILE A 370 -22.00 7.44 13.60
CA ILE A 370 -21.02 7.86 14.60
C ILE A 370 -20.19 9.00 14.01
N THR A 371 -20.05 10.09 14.77
CA THR A 371 -19.20 11.23 14.41
C THR A 371 -18.08 11.40 15.42
N GLY A 372 -16.98 12.02 14.99
CA GLY A 372 -15.84 12.30 15.87
C GLY A 372 -14.74 13.10 15.16
N PRO A 373 -13.66 13.43 15.88
CA PRO A 373 -12.58 14.23 15.30
C PRO A 373 -11.84 13.46 14.20
N GLY A 374 -11.63 14.14 13.08
CA GLY A 374 -10.79 13.69 11.96
C GLY A 374 -9.60 14.61 11.77
N TYR A 375 -8.50 14.06 11.26
CA TYR A 375 -7.27 14.78 10.96
C TYR A 375 -6.66 14.31 9.65
N GLU A 376 -6.16 15.26 8.86
CA GLU A 376 -5.43 15.03 7.61
C GLU A 376 -4.07 15.75 7.66
N TYR A 377 -3.01 15.07 7.20
CA TYR A 377 -1.68 15.65 6.98
C TYR A 377 -1.39 15.54 5.50
N ILE A 378 -1.32 16.68 4.84
CA ILE A 378 -1.40 16.79 3.39
C ILE A 378 -0.11 17.44 2.91
N VAL A 379 0.66 16.69 2.12
CA VAL A 379 1.91 17.16 1.50
C VAL A 379 1.93 16.67 0.06
N PHE A 380 2.30 17.57 -0.85
CA PHE A 380 2.48 17.25 -2.26
C PHE A 380 3.84 17.72 -2.74
N ASP A 381 4.68 16.80 -3.20
CA ASP A 381 5.99 17.11 -3.81
C ASP A 381 5.87 17.44 -5.31
N ASN A 382 4.80 18.15 -5.66
CA ASN A 382 4.55 18.63 -7.00
C ASN A 382 3.78 19.96 -6.95
N PRO A 383 3.87 20.79 -8.00
CA PRO A 383 3.18 22.07 -8.06
C PRO A 383 1.85 22.00 -8.83
N THR A 384 1.22 20.81 -8.93
CA THR A 384 0.07 20.57 -9.83
C THR A 384 -1.20 20.07 -9.13
N THR A 385 -1.11 19.57 -7.91
CA THR A 385 -2.28 19.04 -7.19
C THR A 385 -3.20 20.16 -6.71
N ILE A 386 -4.50 20.05 -7.00
CA ILE A 386 -5.53 21.07 -6.73
C ILE A 386 -6.62 20.62 -5.74
N SER A 387 -6.62 19.35 -5.34
CA SER A 387 -7.60 18.80 -4.40
C SER A 387 -7.00 17.70 -3.55
N TYR A 388 -7.63 17.41 -2.42
CA TYR A 388 -7.27 16.32 -1.52
C TYR A 388 -8.53 15.57 -1.08
N ILE A 389 -8.49 14.24 -1.13
CA ILE A 389 -9.56 13.36 -0.66
C ILE A 389 -9.24 12.96 0.78
N THR A 390 -10.14 13.26 1.71
CA THR A 390 -10.01 12.89 3.12
C THR A 390 -10.28 11.41 3.34
N SER A 391 -9.68 10.85 4.39
CA SER A 391 -9.79 9.43 4.76
C SER A 391 -11.23 9.04 5.11
N TYR A 392 -11.99 9.99 5.68
CA TYR A 392 -13.39 9.85 6.03
C TYR A 392 -14.19 11.06 5.57
N SER A 393 -15.48 10.86 5.28
CA SER A 393 -16.38 11.97 4.98
C SER A 393 -16.55 12.90 6.18
N THR A 394 -16.69 14.20 5.92
CA THR A 394 -17.07 15.21 6.91
C THR A 394 -18.54 15.10 7.27
N ASN A 395 -18.85 15.37 8.54
CA ASN A 395 -20.22 15.54 9.01
C ASN A 395 -20.84 16.88 8.54
N SER A 396 -20.03 17.85 8.14
CA SER A 396 -20.49 19.15 7.64
C SER A 396 -19.52 19.75 6.63
N THR A 397 -20.05 20.23 5.50
CA THR A 397 -19.27 20.96 4.47
C THR A 397 -19.11 22.45 4.78
N ASP A 398 -19.63 22.91 5.93
CA ASP A 398 -19.39 24.26 6.45
C ASP A 398 -17.95 24.38 6.95
N THR A 399 -17.12 25.09 6.20
CA THR A 399 -15.69 25.27 6.48
C THR A 399 -15.42 26.01 7.78
N THR A 400 -16.40 26.73 8.36
CA THR A 400 -16.25 27.36 9.68
C THR A 400 -16.21 26.35 10.82
N LYS A 401 -16.65 25.11 10.58
CA LYS A 401 -16.61 23.98 11.52
C LYS A 401 -15.37 23.10 11.37
N ALA A 402 -14.45 23.48 10.50
CA ALA A 402 -13.20 22.80 10.26
C ALA A 402 -12.04 23.81 10.28
N LYS A 403 -10.82 23.32 10.42
CA LYS A 403 -9.62 24.18 10.46
C LYS A 403 -8.57 23.62 9.53
N LEU A 404 -8.19 24.40 8.53
CA LEU A 404 -7.06 24.13 7.64
C LEU A 404 -5.90 25.06 7.99
N THR A 405 -4.70 24.51 8.10
CA THR A 405 -3.48 25.29 8.33
C THR A 405 -2.39 24.89 7.34
N VAL A 406 -1.40 25.77 7.14
CA VAL A 406 -0.24 25.53 6.29
C VAL A 406 1.05 26.01 6.96
N LYS A 407 2.14 25.25 6.75
CA LYS A 407 3.52 25.60 7.15
C LYS A 407 4.53 25.01 6.16
N ASP A 408 5.75 25.56 6.08
CA ASP A 408 6.75 25.12 5.10
C ASP A 408 7.68 24.04 5.67
N HIS A 409 8.01 24.16 6.96
CA HIS A 409 8.79 23.19 7.73
C HIS A 409 7.99 22.64 8.91
N LEU A 410 8.34 21.44 9.37
CA LEU A 410 7.68 20.82 10.53
C LEU A 410 7.74 21.72 11.79
N THR A 411 8.86 22.43 11.95
CA THR A 411 9.16 23.32 13.08
C THR A 411 8.57 24.73 12.96
N ASP A 412 7.98 25.06 11.81
CA ASP A 412 7.36 26.37 11.62
C ASP A 412 6.04 26.47 12.39
N ARG A 413 5.70 27.70 12.80
CA ARG A 413 4.37 27.98 13.35
C ARG A 413 3.32 27.86 12.24
N PRO A 414 2.28 27.03 12.40
CA PRO A 414 1.23 26.88 11.38
C PRO A 414 0.44 28.18 11.22
N LYS A 415 0.13 28.51 9.96
CA LYS A 415 -0.74 29.63 9.58
C LYS A 415 -2.12 29.10 9.21
N THR A 416 -3.17 29.64 9.82
CA THR A 416 -4.55 29.28 9.46
C THR A 416 -4.90 29.81 8.08
N ILE A 417 -5.51 28.97 7.25
CA ILE A 417 -6.15 29.37 6.00
C ILE A 417 -7.60 29.75 6.34
N SER A 418 -8.07 30.92 5.92
CA SER A 418 -9.44 31.39 6.22
C SER A 418 -10.47 30.37 5.73
N SER A 419 -11.58 30.21 6.46
CA SER A 419 -12.69 29.35 6.03
C SER A 419 -13.31 29.77 4.70
N THR A 420 -13.03 31.00 4.23
CA THR A 420 -13.44 31.53 2.92
C THR A 420 -12.45 31.23 1.79
N ASP A 421 -11.27 30.71 2.09
CA ASP A 421 -10.16 30.54 1.13
C ASP A 421 -9.96 29.07 0.71
N TRP A 422 -10.88 28.20 1.12
CA TRP A 422 -10.95 26.80 0.71
C TRP A 422 -12.40 26.32 0.83
N MET A 423 -12.71 25.18 0.24
CA MET A 423 -14.05 24.59 0.31
C MET A 423 -14.02 23.08 0.30
N TRP A 424 -15.11 22.49 0.76
CA TRP A 424 -15.47 21.10 0.50
C TRP A 424 -16.14 21.00 -0.89
N THR A 425 -15.53 20.28 -1.82
CA THR A 425 -16.08 20.03 -3.16
C THR A 425 -16.97 18.79 -3.20
N SER A 426 -16.80 17.90 -2.21
CA SER A 426 -17.72 16.83 -1.84
C SER A 426 -17.68 16.67 -0.32
N ASP A 427 -18.43 15.72 0.23
CA ASP A 427 -18.34 15.39 1.66
C ASP A 427 -17.02 14.73 2.07
N ASN A 428 -16.09 14.46 1.14
CA ASN A 428 -14.77 13.89 1.44
C ASN A 428 -13.63 14.52 0.62
N THR A 429 -13.85 15.66 -0.03
CA THR A 429 -12.83 16.29 -0.87
C THR A 429 -12.74 17.79 -0.59
N ILE A 430 -11.52 18.29 -0.44
CA ILE A 430 -11.25 19.73 -0.28
C ILE A 430 -10.50 20.31 -1.48
N SER A 431 -10.68 21.59 -1.73
CA SER A 431 -9.90 22.40 -2.67
C SER A 431 -9.62 23.80 -2.10
N LEU A 432 -8.47 24.37 -2.45
CA LEU A 432 -8.16 25.78 -2.16
C LEU A 432 -8.95 26.71 -3.09
N LEU A 433 -9.21 27.94 -2.65
CA LEU A 433 -9.87 28.98 -3.42
C LEU A 433 -8.89 30.11 -3.83
N PRO A 434 -9.06 30.71 -5.03
CA PRO A 434 -10.03 30.37 -6.08
C PRO A 434 -9.88 28.93 -6.60
N LEU A 435 -10.94 28.35 -7.16
CA LEU A 435 -10.90 26.97 -7.67
C LEU A 435 -9.72 26.75 -8.63
N ASN A 436 -9.15 25.55 -8.60
CA ASN A 436 -7.91 25.17 -9.29
C ASN A 436 -6.62 25.79 -8.72
N THR A 437 -6.69 26.45 -7.56
CA THR A 437 -5.48 26.79 -6.80
C THR A 437 -4.77 25.52 -6.38
N THR A 438 -3.49 25.42 -6.74
CA THR A 438 -2.65 24.28 -6.38
C THR A 438 -2.20 24.38 -4.93
N PHE A 439 -2.11 23.24 -4.25
CA PHE A 439 -1.37 23.16 -3.00
C PHE A 439 0.09 23.55 -3.24
N LYS A 440 0.68 24.29 -2.30
CA LYS A 440 2.08 24.72 -2.40
C LYS A 440 3.00 23.51 -2.28
N GLN A 441 3.91 23.36 -3.24
CA GLN A 441 4.85 22.25 -3.29
C GLN A 441 5.62 22.12 -1.98
N SER A 442 5.62 20.90 -1.44
CA SER A 442 6.25 20.47 -0.20
C SER A 442 5.80 21.18 1.07
N SER A 443 4.86 22.14 1.02
CA SER A 443 4.27 22.69 2.23
C SER A 443 3.40 21.63 2.93
N ILE A 444 3.35 21.73 4.25
CA ILE A 444 2.59 20.86 5.14
C ILE A 444 1.25 21.53 5.42
N TYR A 445 0.19 20.91 4.94
CA TYR A 445 -1.17 21.31 5.24
C TYR A 445 -1.76 20.36 6.29
N GLU A 446 -2.43 20.91 7.30
CA GLU A 446 -3.07 20.13 8.36
C GLU A 446 -4.56 20.51 8.43
N LEU A 447 -5.44 19.53 8.23
CA LEU A 447 -6.90 19.71 8.34
C LEU A 447 -7.41 19.00 9.59
N VAL A 448 -8.20 19.71 10.40
CA VAL A 448 -8.96 19.16 11.53
C VAL A 448 -10.44 19.40 11.25
N TYR A 449 -11.26 18.36 11.34
CA TYR A 449 -12.69 18.40 11.01
C TYR A 449 -13.47 17.35 11.82
N THR A 450 -14.79 17.34 11.70
CA THR A 450 -15.62 16.26 12.27
C THR A 450 -15.91 15.22 11.20
N ALA A 451 -15.30 14.04 11.32
CA ALA A 451 -15.56 12.89 10.46
C ALA A 451 -16.86 12.16 10.87
N LYS A 452 -17.39 11.36 9.96
CA LYS A 452 -18.54 10.47 10.18
C LYS A 452 -18.33 9.08 9.56
N ASP A 453 -19.16 8.13 9.94
CA ASP A 453 -19.23 6.78 9.37
C ASP A 453 -17.92 5.95 9.50
N PRO A 454 -17.40 5.72 10.72
CA PRO A 454 -16.18 4.94 10.90
C PRO A 454 -16.39 3.45 10.58
N TYR A 455 -15.53 2.88 9.73
CA TYR A 455 -15.42 1.43 9.56
C TYR A 455 -14.98 0.75 10.86
N VAL A 456 -15.39 -0.49 11.08
CA VAL A 456 -14.82 -1.37 12.12
C VAL A 456 -13.51 -1.97 11.63
N ALA A 457 -12.48 -1.12 11.54
CA ALA A 457 -11.22 -1.43 10.86
C ALA A 457 -10.43 -2.61 11.46
N GLY A 458 -10.53 -2.83 12.78
CA GLY A 458 -9.87 -3.95 13.47
C GLY A 458 -10.32 -5.35 13.01
N ILE A 459 -11.43 -5.47 12.26
CA ILE A 459 -11.81 -6.71 11.57
C ILE A 459 -10.71 -7.19 10.62
N GLY A 460 -9.88 -6.29 10.07
CA GLY A 460 -8.73 -6.66 9.25
C GLY A 460 -7.72 -7.58 9.96
N PHE A 461 -7.63 -7.56 11.30
CA PHE A 461 -6.83 -8.53 12.05
C PHE A 461 -7.49 -9.91 12.12
N ALA A 462 -8.78 -9.95 12.46
CA ALA A 462 -9.55 -11.19 12.51
C ALA A 462 -9.62 -11.85 11.12
N ALA A 463 -9.79 -11.08 10.05
CA ALA A 463 -9.86 -11.60 8.69
C ALA A 463 -8.59 -12.37 8.29
N THR A 464 -7.41 -11.82 8.59
CA THR A 464 -6.13 -12.52 8.38
C THR A 464 -6.02 -13.79 9.23
N ARG A 465 -6.34 -13.69 10.54
CA ARG A 465 -6.34 -14.84 11.46
C ARG A 465 -7.21 -15.99 10.91
N ASP A 466 -8.45 -15.66 10.57
CA ASP A 466 -9.45 -16.61 10.14
C ASP A 466 -9.09 -17.24 8.79
N PHE A 467 -8.49 -16.46 7.88
CA PHE A 467 -8.07 -16.97 6.57
C PHE A 467 -6.85 -17.86 6.63
N VAL A 468 -5.83 -17.52 7.42
CA VAL A 468 -4.68 -18.41 7.61
C VAL A 468 -5.11 -19.68 8.34
N SER A 469 -6.00 -19.59 9.34
CA SER A 469 -6.61 -20.76 9.97
C SER A 469 -7.36 -21.63 8.95
N PHE A 470 -8.18 -21.01 8.09
CA PHE A 470 -8.88 -21.70 7.01
C PHE A 470 -7.93 -22.42 6.05
N LEU A 471 -6.83 -21.78 5.60
CA LEU A 471 -5.85 -22.39 4.69
C LEU A 471 -5.10 -23.57 5.31
N ARG A 472 -5.03 -23.66 6.63
CA ARG A 472 -4.45 -24.80 7.36
C ARG A 472 -5.47 -25.90 7.68
N SER A 473 -6.75 -25.60 7.56
CA SER A 473 -7.82 -26.55 7.88
C SER A 473 -7.93 -27.68 6.85
N SER A 474 -8.54 -28.80 7.25
CA SER A 474 -8.85 -29.93 6.38
C SER A 474 -10.19 -29.78 5.63
N ARG A 475 -10.73 -28.56 5.52
CA ARG A 475 -12.01 -28.33 4.84
C ARG A 475 -11.92 -28.64 3.35
N THR A 476 -12.96 -29.25 2.79
CA THR A 476 -12.97 -29.66 1.37
C THR A 476 -12.98 -28.48 0.39
N ASP A 477 -13.41 -27.29 0.81
CA ASP A 477 -13.37 -26.07 0.01
C ASP A 477 -12.04 -25.31 0.12
N ASN A 478 -11.10 -25.77 0.95
CA ASN A 478 -9.76 -25.19 1.07
C ASN A 478 -8.85 -25.71 -0.08
N PRO A 479 -8.28 -24.83 -0.93
CA PRO A 479 -7.38 -25.24 -2.02
C PRO A 479 -6.02 -25.79 -1.54
N LEU A 480 -5.73 -25.68 -0.25
CA LEU A 480 -4.54 -26.20 0.42
C LEU A 480 -4.89 -27.22 1.52
N ALA A 481 -6.09 -27.83 1.43
CA ALA A 481 -6.61 -28.73 2.46
C ALA A 481 -5.58 -29.81 2.84
N SER A 482 -5.28 -29.89 4.14
CA SER A 482 -4.34 -30.86 4.73
C SER A 482 -2.89 -30.82 4.23
N ASP A 483 -2.51 -29.80 3.44
CA ASP A 483 -1.15 -29.65 2.94
C ASP A 483 -0.27 -28.81 3.89
N ILE A 484 -0.82 -27.74 4.47
CA ILE A 484 -0.04 -26.78 5.25
C ILE A 484 0.14 -27.23 6.71
N THR A 485 1.39 -27.55 7.05
CA THR A 485 1.79 -27.97 8.41
C THR A 485 2.43 -26.84 9.24
N ARG A 486 2.94 -25.81 8.58
CA ARG A 486 3.52 -24.60 9.19
C ARG A 486 3.10 -23.35 8.42
N ALA A 487 2.94 -22.23 9.12
CA ALA A 487 2.68 -20.93 8.52
C ALA A 487 3.65 -19.87 9.03
N LEU A 488 4.27 -19.16 8.09
CA LEU A 488 5.18 -18.06 8.35
C LEU A 488 4.65 -16.78 7.70
N SER A 489 4.56 -15.70 8.46
CA SER A 489 4.27 -14.40 7.88
C SER A 489 5.55 -13.72 7.40
N TRP A 490 5.49 -13.05 6.26
CA TRP A 490 6.48 -12.06 5.83
C TRP A 490 5.81 -10.69 5.68
N SER A 491 6.48 -9.65 6.16
CA SER A 491 5.92 -8.31 6.12
C SER A 491 7.01 -7.26 5.91
N LEU A 492 6.67 -6.20 5.17
CA LEU A 492 7.57 -5.11 4.80
C LEU A 492 6.89 -3.76 5.02
N SER A 493 7.47 -2.89 5.86
CA SER A 493 7.02 -1.52 6.12
C SER A 493 5.67 -1.45 6.86
N GLN A 494 4.62 -0.89 6.25
CA GLN A 494 3.27 -0.80 6.84
C GLN A 494 2.77 -2.16 7.36
N PRO A 495 2.81 -3.25 6.56
CA PRO A 495 2.60 -4.62 7.02
C PRO A 495 3.35 -5.08 8.27
N ALA A 496 4.60 -4.66 8.47
CA ALA A 496 5.37 -5.08 9.65
C ALA A 496 4.83 -4.41 10.94
N ARG A 497 4.33 -3.18 10.83
CA ARG A 497 3.58 -2.52 11.89
C ARG A 497 2.24 -3.21 12.16
N TYR A 498 1.57 -3.70 11.11
CA TYR A 498 0.37 -4.52 11.27
C TYR A 498 0.67 -5.78 12.06
N MET A 499 1.78 -6.48 11.78
CA MET A 499 2.14 -7.69 12.52
C MET A 499 2.53 -7.41 13.98
N ASN A 500 3.11 -6.24 14.29
CA ASN A 500 3.33 -5.83 15.68
C ASN A 500 2.01 -5.76 16.46
N ASP A 501 0.97 -5.12 15.90
CA ASP A 501 -0.35 -5.03 16.54
C ASP A 501 -1.10 -6.38 16.52
N PHE A 502 -0.98 -7.17 15.45
CA PHE A 502 -1.59 -8.50 15.34
C PHE A 502 -1.15 -9.41 16.51
N ILE A 503 0.15 -9.43 16.81
CA ILE A 503 0.68 -10.21 17.93
C ILE A 503 0.31 -9.58 19.27
N TRP A 504 0.48 -8.26 19.42
CA TRP A 504 0.17 -7.56 20.67
C TRP A 504 -1.30 -7.71 21.10
N LEU A 505 -2.23 -7.64 20.15
CA LEU A 505 -3.67 -7.76 20.40
C LEU A 505 -4.14 -9.22 20.52
N GLY A 506 -3.24 -10.20 20.36
CA GLY A 506 -3.52 -11.62 20.60
C GLY A 506 -4.16 -12.37 19.42
N PHE A 507 -4.09 -11.85 18.19
CA PHE A 507 -4.70 -12.50 17.03
C PHE A 507 -3.98 -13.77 16.55
N ASN A 508 -2.87 -14.16 17.18
CA ASN A 508 -2.19 -15.43 16.87
C ASN A 508 -2.84 -16.66 17.51
N GLU A 509 -3.91 -16.50 18.32
CA GLU A 509 -4.82 -17.59 18.72
C GLU A 509 -6.03 -17.60 17.78
N ASN A 510 -6.31 -18.72 17.08
CA ASN A 510 -7.51 -18.89 16.26
C ASN A 510 -8.77 -19.18 17.12
N LEU A 511 -9.92 -19.36 16.48
CA LEU A 511 -11.21 -19.58 17.17
C LEU A 511 -11.26 -20.95 17.86
N GLU A 512 -10.43 -21.89 17.41
CA GLU A 512 -10.21 -23.22 17.96
C GLU A 512 -9.11 -23.27 19.03
N ARG A 513 -8.51 -22.12 19.39
CA ARG A 513 -7.39 -21.96 20.36
C ARG A 513 -6.04 -22.52 19.92
N GLU A 514 -5.84 -22.63 18.63
CA GLU A 514 -4.59 -23.05 18.01
C GLU A 514 -3.77 -21.83 17.54
N GLN A 515 -2.47 -22.04 17.42
CA GLN A 515 -1.55 -21.03 16.93
C GLN A 515 -1.75 -20.79 15.43
N VAL A 516 -1.84 -19.53 14.99
CA VAL A 516 -2.08 -19.16 13.58
C VAL A 516 -0.80 -19.13 12.76
N PHE A 517 0.21 -18.39 13.20
CA PHE A 517 1.55 -18.35 12.62
C PHE A 517 2.56 -18.98 13.57
N ASP A 518 3.42 -19.85 13.02
CA ASP A 518 4.56 -20.45 13.72
C ASP A 518 5.76 -19.50 13.71
N GLY A 519 5.93 -18.74 12.62
CA GLY A 519 7.01 -17.77 12.43
C GLY A 519 6.50 -16.41 11.95
N VAL A 520 7.08 -15.33 12.45
CA VAL A 520 6.81 -13.95 12.02
C VAL A 520 8.11 -13.26 11.63
N PHE A 521 8.20 -12.89 10.35
CA PHE A 521 9.31 -12.12 9.81
C PHE A 521 8.86 -10.68 9.53
N ASN A 522 9.38 -9.73 10.31
CA ASN A 522 9.05 -8.31 10.22
C ASN A 522 10.24 -7.53 9.67
N TRP A 523 10.13 -7.01 8.45
CA TRP A 523 11.10 -6.08 7.87
C TRP A 523 10.60 -4.64 7.99
N ILE A 524 11.41 -3.75 8.58
CA ILE A 524 11.23 -2.28 8.65
C ILE A 524 9.87 -1.81 9.23
N GLY A 525 9.37 -2.51 10.25
CA GLY A 525 8.23 -2.06 11.09
C GLY A 525 8.64 -1.34 12.38
N ALA A 526 9.89 -1.54 12.83
CA ALA A 526 10.41 -1.04 14.10
C ALA A 526 9.47 -1.35 15.30
N GLY A 527 9.45 -0.45 16.29
CA GLY A 527 8.60 -0.54 17.46
C GLY A 527 7.20 0.02 17.26
N ASP A 528 6.78 0.30 16.03
CA ASP A 528 5.54 0.98 15.73
C ASP A 528 4.39 0.00 15.44
N GLY A 529 3.17 0.37 15.84
CA GLY A 529 1.90 -0.27 15.47
C GLY A 529 1.29 0.34 14.21
N ILE A 530 0.17 -0.22 13.74
CA ILE A 530 -0.48 0.22 12.49
C ILE A 530 -1.62 1.21 12.73
N GLY A 531 -2.15 1.27 13.95
CA GLY A 531 -3.27 2.15 14.29
C GLY A 531 -4.62 1.71 13.70
N LEU A 532 -4.74 0.43 13.34
CA LEU A 532 -5.95 -0.14 12.73
C LEU A 532 -7.08 -0.34 13.74
N ASN A 533 -6.76 -0.49 15.03
CA ASN A 533 -7.74 -0.73 16.10
C ASN A 533 -8.17 0.55 16.83
N TYR A 534 -8.32 1.65 16.07
CA TYR A 534 -8.84 2.93 16.57
C TYR A 534 -10.05 3.35 15.75
N ARG A 535 -11.02 4.01 16.37
CA ARG A 535 -12.12 4.66 15.66
C ARG A 535 -11.56 5.74 14.73
N PHE A 536 -12.05 5.77 13.49
CA PHE A 536 -11.47 6.56 12.40
C PHE A 536 -10.00 6.17 12.07
N ALA A 537 -9.71 4.86 12.08
CA ALA A 537 -8.41 4.31 11.73
C ALA A 537 -7.89 4.82 10.37
N GLN A 538 -6.58 5.12 10.32
CA GLN A 538 -5.88 5.54 9.11
C GLN A 538 -4.58 4.71 9.01
N SER A 539 -4.72 3.44 8.65
CA SER A 539 -3.64 2.47 8.40
C SER A 539 -2.53 3.00 7.47
N GLY A 540 -2.87 3.95 6.60
CA GLY A 540 -1.93 4.59 5.68
C GLY A 540 -0.94 5.56 6.35
N ARG A 541 -1.23 6.05 7.56
CA ARG A 541 -0.38 6.99 8.29
C ARG A 541 0.91 6.34 8.73
N THR A 542 2.02 7.04 8.50
CA THR A 542 3.31 6.60 9.02
C THR A 542 4.20 7.79 9.37
N GLU A 543 4.72 7.76 10.56
CA GLU A 543 5.59 8.72 11.18
C GLU A 543 6.96 8.60 10.54
N ARG A 544 7.48 9.75 10.14
CA ARG A 544 8.87 9.97 9.74
C ARG A 544 9.27 11.35 10.25
N ASN A 545 10.55 11.66 10.22
CA ASN A 545 11.13 12.95 10.65
C ASN A 545 10.52 14.24 10.04
N ARG A 546 9.62 14.16 9.05
CA ARG A 546 8.85 15.29 8.50
C ARG A 546 7.33 15.05 8.51
N GLN A 547 6.78 13.94 9.00
CA GLN A 547 5.35 13.65 8.80
C GLN A 547 4.71 12.78 9.89
N ASN A 548 3.40 12.96 10.08
CA ASN A 548 2.50 12.07 10.83
C ASN A 548 2.84 11.77 12.31
N HIS A 549 3.70 12.55 12.96
CA HIS A 549 4.02 12.38 14.40
C HIS A 549 2.81 12.44 15.34
N LEU A 550 1.71 13.05 14.90
CA LEU A 550 0.51 13.29 15.70
C LEU A 550 -0.54 12.17 15.60
N TYR A 551 -0.21 11.06 14.93
CA TYR A 551 -1.08 9.88 14.83
C TYR A 551 -0.66 8.82 15.87
N PRO A 552 -1.58 8.03 16.47
CA PRO A 552 -1.24 6.99 17.44
C PRO A 552 -0.64 5.73 16.78
N GLU A 553 0.47 5.91 16.07
CA GLU A 553 1.23 4.81 15.45
C GLU A 553 2.12 4.08 16.45
N ALA A 554 2.68 4.78 17.44
CA ALA A 554 3.62 4.18 18.39
C ALA A 554 3.21 4.36 19.86
N PRO A 555 2.01 3.90 20.26
CA PRO A 555 1.71 3.72 21.67
C PRO A 555 2.52 2.54 22.24
N PHE A 556 2.89 2.63 23.52
CA PHE A 556 3.50 1.51 24.26
C PHE A 556 2.54 0.28 24.27
N PRO A 557 3.02 -0.96 24.00
CA PRO A 557 4.41 -1.43 24.02
C PRO A 557 5.18 -1.44 22.68
N PHE A 558 6.50 -1.19 22.77
CA PHE A 558 7.44 -1.14 21.63
C PHE A 558 8.17 -2.44 21.32
N SER A 559 8.33 -3.30 22.33
CA SER A 559 9.11 -4.54 22.25
C SER A 559 8.28 -5.75 22.68
N TYR A 560 8.84 -6.93 22.43
CA TYR A 560 8.23 -8.21 22.82
C TYR A 560 8.42 -8.53 24.31
N THR A 561 9.41 -7.90 24.94
CA THR A 561 9.68 -8.02 26.37
C THR A 561 8.58 -7.33 27.18
N THR A 562 8.24 -7.91 28.33
CA THR A 562 7.32 -7.28 29.28
C THR A 562 8.06 -6.18 30.05
N LEU A 563 7.57 -4.95 29.92
CA LEU A 563 8.14 -3.76 30.56
C LEU A 563 7.04 -3.02 31.32
N THR A 564 7.45 -2.18 32.28
CA THR A 564 6.53 -1.29 33.00
C THR A 564 6.79 0.14 32.59
N ASP A 565 5.79 0.80 32.01
CA ASP A 565 5.87 2.20 31.60
C ASP A 565 5.98 3.12 32.81
N PHE A 566 7.06 3.89 32.88
CA PHE A 566 7.36 4.76 34.02
C PHE A 566 6.34 5.91 34.17
N GLY A 567 5.59 6.24 33.11
CA GLY A 567 4.60 7.31 33.13
C GLY A 567 3.16 6.88 33.36
N THR A 568 2.70 5.76 32.79
CA THR A 568 1.34 5.21 33.01
C THR A 568 1.30 4.15 34.11
N HIS A 569 2.45 3.63 34.52
CA HIS A 569 2.60 2.43 35.36
C HIS A 569 1.97 1.16 34.75
N LYS A 570 1.62 1.19 33.45
CA LYS A 570 1.11 0.02 32.74
C LYS A 570 2.25 -0.96 32.52
N THR A 571 2.05 -2.22 32.90
CA THR A 571 2.95 -3.32 32.54
C THR A 571 2.41 -4.00 31.29
N ASP A 572 3.18 -3.95 30.20
CA ASP A 572 2.77 -4.51 28.90
C ASP A 572 3.99 -4.99 28.07
N GLY A 573 3.73 -5.75 27.01
CA GLY A 573 4.73 -6.28 26.08
C GLY A 573 4.05 -7.12 25.00
N ARG A 574 4.61 -7.16 23.77
CA ARG A 574 3.92 -7.83 22.65
C ARG A 574 3.74 -9.34 22.87
N ASN A 575 4.60 -9.98 23.67
CA ASN A 575 4.43 -11.40 23.98
C ASN A 575 3.32 -11.69 25.01
N ILE A 576 2.77 -10.71 25.71
CA ILE A 576 1.88 -10.98 26.85
C ILE A 576 0.64 -11.79 26.45
N GLN A 577 -0.04 -11.42 25.36
CA GLN A 577 -1.25 -12.13 24.97
C GLN A 577 -0.93 -13.53 24.47
N CYS A 578 0.03 -13.65 23.56
CA CYS A 578 0.40 -14.96 23.02
C CYS A 578 0.96 -15.92 24.07
N SER A 579 1.57 -15.40 25.14
CA SER A 579 2.10 -16.24 26.24
C SER A 579 0.98 -16.85 27.06
N LYS A 580 -0.12 -16.11 27.27
CA LYS A 580 -1.31 -16.62 27.99
C LYS A 580 -2.02 -17.74 27.23
N THR A 581 -1.95 -17.71 25.92
CA THR A 581 -2.63 -18.67 25.03
C THR A 581 -1.68 -19.75 24.51
N ASN A 582 -0.39 -19.71 24.87
CA ASN A 582 0.66 -20.57 24.32
C ASN A 582 0.70 -20.55 22.77
N THR A 583 0.51 -19.37 22.18
CA THR A 583 0.53 -19.16 20.72
C THR A 583 1.59 -18.16 20.30
N CYS A 584 2.69 -18.02 21.06
CA CYS A 584 3.77 -17.12 20.65
C CYS A 584 4.55 -17.67 19.45
N PRO A 585 4.64 -16.93 18.33
CA PRO A 585 5.47 -17.36 17.21
C PRO A 585 6.96 -17.17 17.52
N LYS A 586 7.80 -17.80 16.70
CA LYS A 586 9.19 -17.39 16.53
C LYS A 586 9.25 -16.09 15.73
N ILE A 587 10.02 -15.11 16.18
CA ILE A 587 9.96 -13.74 15.65
C ILE A 587 11.34 -13.27 15.23
N MET A 588 11.45 -12.79 14.01
CA MET A 588 12.58 -12.00 13.56
C MET A 588 12.13 -10.58 13.23
N ASN A 589 12.55 -9.62 14.05
CA ASN A 589 12.42 -8.20 13.71
C ASN A 589 13.73 -7.76 13.06
N VAL A 590 13.63 -7.44 11.78
CA VAL A 590 14.74 -6.93 10.99
C VAL A 590 14.46 -5.47 10.67
N ILE A 591 15.42 -4.61 10.97
CA ILE A 591 15.26 -3.16 10.97
C ILE A 591 16.37 -2.56 10.10
N SER A 592 16.04 -1.58 9.27
CA SER A 592 17.03 -0.81 8.52
C SER A 592 17.64 0.28 9.40
N SER A 593 18.74 0.86 8.96
CA SER A 593 19.29 2.06 9.61
C SER A 593 18.27 3.20 9.62
N ASN A 594 17.45 3.35 8.56
CA ASN A 594 16.43 4.40 8.48
C ASN A 594 15.46 4.37 9.66
N GLU A 595 14.96 3.22 10.09
CA GLU A 595 13.98 3.18 11.17
C GLU A 595 14.56 3.60 12.53
N TYR A 596 15.87 3.50 12.75
CA TYR A 596 16.50 4.10 13.94
C TYR A 596 16.40 5.63 13.90
N TRP A 597 16.53 6.23 12.71
CA TRP A 597 16.46 7.68 12.53
C TRP A 597 15.03 8.22 12.52
N VAL A 598 14.06 7.47 12.02
CA VAL A 598 12.72 8.02 11.74
C VAL A 598 11.58 7.36 12.54
N LYS A 599 11.85 6.23 13.21
CA LYS A 599 10.86 5.47 14.01
C LYS A 599 11.32 5.12 15.43
N ALA A 600 12.41 5.73 15.92
CA ALA A 600 13.00 5.37 17.21
C ALA A 600 13.26 3.85 17.34
N GLY A 601 13.82 3.24 16.30
CA GLY A 601 13.98 1.78 16.16
C GLY A 601 14.71 1.06 17.31
N SER A 602 15.47 1.77 18.14
CA SER A 602 16.10 1.21 19.34
C SER A 602 15.10 0.68 20.37
N LEU A 603 13.88 1.24 20.44
CA LEU A 603 12.86 0.86 21.43
C LEU A 603 12.36 -0.59 21.28
N VAL A 604 12.70 -1.26 20.18
CA VAL A 604 12.42 -2.69 19.99
C VAL A 604 13.31 -3.57 20.88
N HIS A 605 14.49 -3.08 21.27
CA HIS A 605 15.51 -3.83 22.00
C HIS A 605 16.19 -3.03 23.13
N SER A 606 15.59 -1.91 23.53
CA SER A 606 15.90 -1.20 24.77
C SER A 606 14.68 -1.17 25.71
N ASP A 607 14.93 -0.96 27.00
CA ASP A 607 13.88 -0.61 27.94
C ASP A 607 13.42 0.86 27.74
N LEU A 608 12.49 1.29 28.58
CA LEU A 608 11.89 2.62 28.50
C LEU A 608 12.78 3.72 29.12
N ALA A 609 13.91 3.35 29.73
CA ALA A 609 14.94 4.26 30.22
C ALA A 609 16.18 4.32 29.30
N GLY A 610 16.20 3.50 28.23
CA GLY A 610 17.29 3.43 27.25
C GLY A 610 18.34 2.36 27.52
N ASN A 611 18.16 1.49 28.52
CA ASN A 611 19.08 0.38 28.77
C ASN A 611 18.83 -0.77 27.79
N ASP A 612 19.88 -1.51 27.45
CA ASP A 612 19.77 -2.71 26.63
C ASP A 612 18.89 -3.77 27.34
N ILE A 613 17.97 -4.42 26.61
CA ILE A 613 17.21 -5.56 27.13
C ILE A 613 17.69 -6.88 26.53
N THR A 614 17.44 -7.95 27.28
CA THR A 614 17.58 -9.32 26.78
C THR A 614 16.37 -9.67 25.93
N ASP A 615 16.62 -10.22 24.74
CA ASP A 615 15.55 -10.67 23.86
C ASP A 615 14.84 -11.90 24.47
N PRO A 616 13.50 -11.99 24.37
CA PRO A 616 12.79 -13.22 24.70
C PRO A 616 13.32 -14.40 23.88
N SER A 617 13.23 -15.62 24.41
CA SER A 617 13.77 -16.82 23.75
C SER A 617 13.15 -17.11 22.39
N ASN A 618 11.96 -16.60 22.09
CA ASN A 618 11.28 -16.70 20.80
C ASN A 618 11.53 -15.50 19.87
N VAL A 619 12.42 -14.56 20.21
CA VAL A 619 12.64 -13.32 19.46
C VAL A 619 14.12 -13.17 19.07
N ARG A 620 14.34 -12.63 17.88
CA ARG A 620 15.63 -12.09 17.42
C ARG A 620 15.43 -10.71 16.80
N ASN A 621 16.38 -9.82 17.08
CA ASN A 621 16.41 -8.45 16.58
C ASN A 621 17.68 -8.23 15.74
N TYR A 622 17.53 -7.65 14.56
CA TYR A 622 18.64 -7.39 13.66
C TYR A 622 18.55 -5.99 13.06
N LEU A 623 19.67 -5.28 13.03
CA LEU A 623 19.90 -4.12 12.17
C LEU A 623 20.59 -4.60 10.88
N ILE A 624 20.09 -4.23 9.70
CA ILE A 624 20.89 -4.30 8.47
C ILE A 624 21.58 -2.95 8.28
N SER A 625 22.89 -2.93 8.51
CA SER A 625 23.67 -1.70 8.63
C SER A 625 23.72 -0.92 7.32
N GLY A 626 23.74 0.41 7.41
CA GLY A 626 23.83 1.34 6.29
C GLY A 626 22.70 1.22 5.26
N THR A 627 21.50 0.77 5.63
CA THR A 627 20.36 0.60 4.69
C THR A 627 19.29 1.69 4.86
N GLN A 628 18.62 2.01 3.75
CA GLN A 628 17.43 2.89 3.77
C GLN A 628 16.14 2.12 4.01
N HIS A 629 15.01 2.83 4.09
CA HIS A 629 13.70 2.19 4.15
C HIS A 629 13.37 1.50 2.82
N GLY A 630 12.95 0.24 2.89
CA GLY A 630 12.56 -0.55 1.74
C GLY A 630 13.76 -1.14 1.02
N PHE A 631 13.91 -0.76 -0.24
CA PHE A 631 14.85 -1.38 -1.17
C PHE A 631 16.00 -0.43 -1.53
N ALA A 632 17.11 -1.01 -2.02
CA ALA A 632 18.21 -0.24 -2.58
C ALA A 632 17.75 0.64 -3.76
N SER A 633 18.34 1.81 -3.89
CA SER A 633 18.14 2.75 -4.99
C SER A 633 19.16 2.55 -6.11
N SER A 634 18.81 2.98 -7.32
CA SER A 634 19.71 3.03 -8.48
C SER A 634 20.75 4.16 -8.44
N ALA A 635 20.76 4.99 -7.38
CA ALA A 635 21.70 6.10 -7.11
C ALA A 635 22.14 6.93 -8.34
N ASN A 636 21.19 7.27 -9.20
CA ASN A 636 21.41 8.00 -10.45
C ASN A 636 20.98 9.47 -10.40
N SER A 637 20.21 9.87 -9.38
CA SER A 637 19.79 11.25 -9.13
C SER A 637 19.42 11.43 -7.65
N PRO A 638 19.59 12.64 -7.06
CA PRO A 638 19.12 12.92 -5.70
C PRO A 638 17.59 13.00 -5.60
N GLY A 639 16.88 13.20 -6.73
CA GLY A 639 15.43 13.38 -6.74
C GLY A 639 15.01 14.58 -5.89
N ILE A 640 14.13 14.35 -4.92
CA ILE A 640 13.70 15.37 -3.95
C ILE A 640 14.70 15.58 -2.81
N CYS A 641 15.68 14.68 -2.65
CA CYS A 641 16.68 14.72 -1.58
C CYS A 641 17.95 15.49 -1.98
N GLN A 642 18.87 15.70 -1.04
CA GLN A 642 20.16 16.36 -1.28
C GLN A 642 21.21 15.41 -1.89
N GLN A 643 21.21 14.15 -1.46
CA GLN A 643 22.17 13.13 -1.90
C GLN A 643 21.49 12.00 -2.66
N PHE A 644 22.27 11.21 -3.40
CA PHE A 644 21.78 10.00 -4.06
C PHE A 644 21.22 9.00 -3.05
N GLY A 645 20.19 8.27 -3.45
CA GLY A 645 19.59 7.22 -2.62
C GLY A 645 20.60 6.14 -2.21
N ASN A 646 20.27 5.42 -1.13
CA ASN A 646 21.13 4.38 -0.59
C ASN A 646 21.13 3.13 -1.50
N VAL A 647 22.31 2.61 -1.85
CA VAL A 647 22.48 1.45 -2.75
C VAL A 647 22.65 0.11 -2.05
N VAL A 648 22.68 0.07 -0.71
CA VAL A 648 22.87 -1.18 0.03
C VAL A 648 21.59 -1.99 -0.02
N ASP A 649 21.63 -3.13 -0.71
CA ASP A 649 20.51 -4.06 -0.83
C ASP A 649 20.45 -4.99 0.39
N ALA A 650 19.34 -4.93 1.13
CA ALA A 650 19.11 -5.78 2.30
C ALA A 650 18.68 -7.20 1.94
N ASN A 651 18.10 -7.43 0.75
CA ASN A 651 17.45 -8.71 0.40
C ASN A 651 18.34 -9.96 0.56
N PRO A 652 19.65 -9.95 0.26
CA PRO A 652 20.54 -11.07 0.55
C PRO A 652 20.50 -11.54 2.02
N ALA A 653 20.57 -10.60 2.97
CA ALA A 653 20.46 -10.92 4.38
C ALA A 653 19.02 -11.31 4.77
N LEU A 654 18.01 -10.66 4.19
CA LEU A 654 16.60 -10.98 4.48
C LEU A 654 16.26 -12.42 4.09
N ARG A 655 16.71 -12.89 2.92
CA ARG A 655 16.52 -14.29 2.49
C ARG A 655 17.20 -15.26 3.43
N ALA A 656 18.46 -15.03 3.78
CA ALA A 656 19.20 -15.89 4.70
C ALA A 656 18.52 -15.97 6.08
N LEU A 657 18.07 -14.82 6.62
CA LEU A 657 17.35 -14.77 7.89
C LEU A 657 15.97 -15.43 7.80
N TYR A 658 15.24 -15.28 6.69
CA TYR A 658 13.95 -15.96 6.51
C TYR A 658 14.11 -17.49 6.51
N ILE A 659 15.14 -18.02 5.82
CA ILE A 659 15.47 -19.45 5.89
C ILE A 659 15.88 -19.85 7.32
N ALA A 660 16.61 -19.00 8.03
CA ALA A 660 16.92 -19.26 9.44
C ALA A 660 15.68 -19.27 10.33
N LEU A 661 14.67 -18.41 10.08
CA LEU A 661 13.38 -18.45 10.77
C LEU A 661 12.61 -19.73 10.46
N ASP A 662 12.59 -20.13 9.19
CA ASP A 662 11.95 -21.37 8.74
C ASP A 662 12.55 -22.62 9.38
N GLN A 663 13.87 -22.62 9.58
CA GLN A 663 14.57 -23.67 10.30
C GLN A 663 14.35 -23.57 11.82
N TRP A 664 14.14 -22.36 12.36
CA TRP A 664 13.94 -22.15 13.79
C TRP A 664 12.59 -22.66 14.30
N ILE A 665 11.54 -22.51 13.50
CA ILE A 665 10.24 -23.10 13.83
C ILE A 665 10.29 -24.64 13.87
N ASP A 666 11.29 -25.24 13.23
CA ASP A 666 11.58 -26.68 13.27
C ASP A 666 12.73 -27.05 14.23
N GLY A 667 13.16 -26.11 15.09
CA GLY A 667 14.07 -26.37 16.21
C GLY A 667 15.54 -26.04 15.99
N ILE A 668 15.94 -25.49 14.84
CA ILE A 668 17.32 -25.06 14.59
C ILE A 668 17.48 -23.58 14.93
N GLU A 669 18.18 -23.27 16.02
CA GLU A 669 18.35 -21.91 16.51
C GLU A 669 18.99 -20.99 15.44
N PRO A 670 18.48 -19.75 15.24
CA PRO A 670 19.04 -18.79 14.29
C PRO A 670 20.28 -18.10 14.87
N PRO A 671 20.99 -17.29 14.08
CA PRO A 671 22.02 -16.39 14.60
C PRO A 671 21.51 -15.57 15.81
N ALA A 672 22.42 -15.17 16.69
CA ALA A 672 22.09 -14.26 17.77
C ALA A 672 21.73 -12.87 17.22
N SER A 673 20.92 -12.12 17.96
CA SER A 673 20.55 -10.75 17.62
C SER A 673 21.78 -9.86 17.40
N MET A 674 21.70 -8.97 16.41
CA MET A 674 22.78 -8.04 16.06
C MET A 674 22.18 -6.64 15.92
N VAL A 675 22.29 -5.84 16.97
CA VAL A 675 21.74 -4.48 17.07
C VAL A 675 22.75 -3.57 17.77
N PRO A 676 22.66 -2.23 17.59
CA PRO A 676 23.45 -1.30 18.40
C PRO A 676 23.08 -1.46 19.87
N ARG A 677 24.09 -1.44 20.75
CA ARG A 677 23.91 -1.58 22.20
C ARG A 677 24.73 -0.55 22.95
N HIS A 678 24.22 -0.12 24.09
CA HIS A 678 24.97 0.76 24.99
C HIS A 678 26.16 0.02 25.62
N THR A 679 25.95 -1.23 26.03
CA THR A 679 26.97 -2.13 26.60
C THR A 679 28.14 -2.38 25.65
N ASP A 680 27.89 -2.46 24.35
CA ASP A 680 28.92 -2.64 23.31
C ASP A 680 29.55 -1.31 22.85
N GLN A 681 29.15 -0.17 23.42
CA GLN A 681 29.57 1.18 23.01
C GLN A 681 29.30 1.49 21.52
N THR A 682 28.26 0.86 20.95
CA THR A 682 27.85 1.05 19.55
C THR A 682 26.57 1.88 19.40
N ALA A 683 25.95 2.31 20.50
CA ALA A 683 24.77 3.17 20.51
C ALA A 683 25.10 4.65 20.75
N VAL A 684 24.35 5.56 20.11
CA VAL A 684 24.41 7.01 20.33
C VAL A 684 23.01 7.57 20.53
N PHE A 685 22.73 8.11 21.72
CA PHE A 685 21.42 8.63 22.09
C PHE A 685 21.05 9.91 21.34
N SER A 686 19.76 10.04 21.04
CA SER A 686 19.14 11.28 20.60
C SER A 686 18.95 12.24 21.77
N ASN A 687 19.19 13.53 21.54
CA ASN A 687 18.95 14.59 22.51
C ASN A 687 17.54 15.21 22.32
N ILE A 688 16.88 15.47 23.45
CA ILE A 688 15.63 16.24 23.51
C ILE A 688 15.92 17.72 23.23
N THR A 689 15.03 18.37 22.50
CA THR A 689 15.14 19.78 22.09
C THR A 689 13.79 20.50 22.26
N ASN A 690 13.76 21.81 21.97
CA ASN A 690 12.51 22.57 21.91
C ASN A 690 11.52 22.07 20.86
N ASN A 691 11.98 21.29 19.87
CA ASN A 691 11.14 20.68 18.83
C ASN A 691 10.65 19.27 19.21
N SER A 692 11.08 18.72 20.34
CA SER A 692 10.65 17.37 20.78
C SER A 692 9.16 17.24 21.06
N PRO A 693 8.41 18.28 21.48
CA PRO A 693 6.95 18.22 21.50
C PRO A 693 6.32 17.89 20.13
N LEU A 694 7.03 18.19 19.03
CA LEU A 694 6.63 17.86 17.65
C LEU A 694 7.12 16.47 17.19
N GLY A 695 7.78 15.70 18.05
CA GLY A 695 8.34 14.38 17.73
C GLY A 695 9.78 14.41 17.20
N ILE A 696 10.50 15.53 17.33
CA ILE A 696 11.84 15.71 16.73
C ILE A 696 12.93 15.96 17.78
N GLY A 697 14.05 15.26 17.64
CA GLY A 697 15.29 15.46 18.39
C GLY A 697 16.50 15.59 17.48
N VAL A 698 17.69 15.55 18.09
CA VAL A 698 18.96 15.64 17.36
C VAL A 698 19.99 14.63 17.87
N VAL A 699 20.77 14.05 16.96
CA VAL A 699 21.99 13.30 17.28
C VAL A 699 23.20 14.19 16.97
N SER A 700 24.07 14.41 17.97
CA SER A 700 25.28 15.22 17.78
C SER A 700 26.24 14.60 16.75
N GLN A 701 26.80 15.44 15.87
CA GLN A 701 27.75 15.00 14.85
C GLN A 701 28.98 14.31 15.49
N THR A 702 29.52 14.91 16.55
CA THR A 702 30.69 14.40 17.26
C THR A 702 30.38 13.07 17.96
N SER A 703 29.25 12.98 18.65
CA SER A 703 28.86 11.74 19.36
C SER A 703 28.58 10.59 18.38
N LEU A 704 28.01 10.89 17.21
CA LEU A 704 27.77 9.92 16.14
C LEU A 704 29.08 9.43 15.49
N ASN A 705 30.15 10.22 15.59
CA ASN A 705 31.38 10.08 14.80
C ASN A 705 31.16 10.32 13.29
N TRP A 706 30.28 11.27 12.95
CA TRP A 706 30.00 11.58 11.54
C TRP A 706 31.14 12.41 10.91
N PRO A 707 31.77 11.94 9.82
CA PRO A 707 32.83 12.68 9.15
C PRO A 707 32.28 13.93 8.46
N THR A 708 33.06 15.02 8.49
CA THR A 708 32.74 16.18 7.66
C THR A 708 33.01 15.85 6.20
N ILE A 709 31.96 15.82 5.38
CA ILE A 709 32.03 15.53 3.94
C ILE A 709 31.58 16.76 3.16
N SER A 710 32.34 17.17 2.15
CA SER A 710 32.02 18.32 1.31
C SER A 710 30.65 18.15 0.62
N ASN A 711 29.85 19.22 0.62
CA ASN A 711 28.49 19.26 0.06
C ASN A 711 27.48 18.28 0.70
N VAL A 712 27.76 17.75 1.89
CA VAL A 712 26.82 16.93 2.66
C VAL A 712 26.51 17.64 3.97
N LEU A 713 25.29 18.17 4.10
CA LEU A 713 24.84 18.79 5.32
C LEU A 713 24.45 17.71 6.36
N TYR A 714 24.91 17.88 7.59
CA TYR A 714 24.48 17.08 8.73
C TYR A 714 23.67 17.93 9.71
N THR A 715 22.40 17.58 9.91
CA THR A 715 21.52 18.23 10.90
C THR A 715 21.32 17.40 12.15
N GLY A 716 21.62 16.09 12.10
CA GLY A 716 21.34 15.14 13.17
C GLY A 716 19.85 14.89 13.40
N LEU A 717 18.96 15.33 12.50
CA LEU A 717 17.51 15.23 12.66
C LEU A 717 17.08 13.77 12.88
N VAL A 718 16.42 13.51 14.00
CA VAL A 718 15.95 12.17 14.40
C VAL A 718 14.55 12.28 15.01
N THR A 719 13.71 11.28 14.78
CA THR A 719 12.43 11.15 15.46
C THR A 719 12.66 10.77 16.93
N VAL A 720 12.01 11.48 17.85
CA VAL A 720 11.95 11.09 19.28
C VAL A 720 10.56 10.61 19.63
N ARG A 721 10.49 9.55 20.44
CA ARG A 721 9.21 8.93 20.81
C ARG A 721 8.55 9.72 21.94
N ASN A 722 7.61 10.58 21.57
CA ASN A 722 6.82 11.39 22.48
C ASN A 722 5.57 10.65 22.97
N ARG A 723 5.16 10.89 24.22
CA ARG A 723 3.83 10.52 24.72
C ARG A 723 2.81 11.62 24.42
N PHE A 724 1.72 11.21 23.80
CA PHE A 724 0.62 12.07 23.42
C PHE A 724 -0.65 11.74 24.20
N ASP A 725 -1.39 12.78 24.59
CA ASP A 725 -2.75 12.67 25.09
C ASP A 725 -3.74 12.70 23.92
N PHE A 726 -4.32 11.54 23.64
CA PHE A 726 -5.38 11.33 22.63
C PHE A 726 -6.79 11.42 23.22
N GLY A 727 -6.90 11.66 24.53
CA GLY A 727 -8.15 11.79 25.27
C GLY A 727 -8.50 10.61 26.18
N PRO A 728 -9.52 10.77 27.05
CA PRO A 728 -9.83 9.85 28.13
C PRO A 728 -10.38 8.49 27.69
N HIS A 729 -10.73 8.33 26.42
CA HIS A 729 -11.27 7.09 25.86
C HIS A 729 -10.28 6.34 24.94
N PHE A 730 -9.02 6.77 24.91
CA PHE A 730 -8.00 6.17 24.06
C PHE A 730 -7.77 4.68 24.35
N SER A 731 -7.89 4.25 25.61
CA SER A 731 -7.81 2.84 26.00
C SER A 731 -8.93 1.95 25.44
N LYS A 732 -10.03 2.57 24.97
CA LYS A 732 -11.14 1.89 24.26
C LYS A 732 -10.99 1.99 22.73
N GLY A 733 -9.88 2.52 22.25
CA GLY A 733 -9.62 2.79 20.83
C GLY A 733 -10.29 4.06 20.31
N ILE A 734 -10.73 4.98 21.17
CA ILE A 734 -11.41 6.22 20.74
C ILE A 734 -10.47 7.42 20.91
N ILE A 735 -10.11 8.05 19.79
CA ILE A 735 -9.35 9.31 19.76
C ILE A 735 -10.35 10.46 19.87
N SER A 736 -10.33 11.20 20.98
CA SER A 736 -11.25 12.33 21.22
C SER A 736 -10.55 13.69 21.25
N ILE A 737 -9.21 13.72 21.30
CA ILE A 737 -8.40 14.93 21.20
C ILE A 737 -7.60 14.86 19.90
N THR A 738 -7.79 15.86 19.05
CA THR A 738 -7.12 15.95 17.75
C THR A 738 -6.94 17.42 17.36
N PRO A 739 -5.71 17.87 17.06
CA PRO A 739 -4.45 17.14 17.21
C PRO A 739 -4.17 16.79 18.68
N PRO A 740 -3.53 15.66 18.99
CA PRO A 740 -3.21 15.28 20.36
C PRO A 740 -2.20 16.25 20.98
N LYS A 741 -2.13 16.25 22.32
CA LYS A 741 -1.20 17.11 23.07
C LYS A 741 0.00 16.31 23.56
N SER A 742 1.20 16.82 23.34
CA SER A 742 2.41 16.30 24.02
C SER A 742 2.24 16.46 25.53
N ILE A 743 2.58 15.43 26.31
CA ILE A 743 2.62 15.52 27.77
C ILE A 743 4.02 15.79 28.32
N GLY A 744 5.00 16.05 27.43
CA GLY A 744 6.38 16.37 27.83
C GLY A 744 7.20 15.18 28.32
N VAL A 745 6.76 13.95 28.01
CA VAL A 745 7.46 12.71 28.38
C VAL A 745 7.94 12.01 27.11
N TYR A 746 9.22 11.70 27.06
CA TYR A 746 9.89 11.11 25.90
C TYR A 746 10.59 9.81 26.29
N TYR A 747 10.50 8.79 25.44
CA TYR A 747 11.29 7.57 25.62
C TYR A 747 12.68 7.77 25.00
N PRO A 748 13.77 7.52 25.76
CA PRO A 748 15.11 7.58 25.21
C PRO A 748 15.27 6.62 24.04
N SER A 749 15.77 7.15 22.92
CA SER A 749 16.09 6.37 21.73
C SER A 749 17.51 6.69 21.27
N PHE A 750 18.10 5.76 20.52
CA PHE A 750 19.47 5.89 20.02
C PHE A 750 19.59 5.36 18.59
N VAL A 751 20.66 5.73 17.92
CA VAL A 751 21.07 5.24 16.59
C VAL A 751 22.39 4.48 16.69
N SER A 752 22.81 3.80 15.62
CA SER A 752 24.14 3.16 15.57
C SER A 752 25.24 4.22 15.45
N LYS A 753 26.31 4.04 16.23
CA LYS A 753 27.58 4.75 16.07
C LYS A 753 28.24 4.37 14.73
N LEU A 754 29.07 5.26 14.23
CA LEU A 754 29.75 5.11 12.93
C LEU A 754 31.26 4.90 13.08
N ASP A 755 31.85 4.20 12.12
CA ASP A 755 33.30 4.18 11.90
C ASP A 755 33.78 5.51 11.28
N ILE A 756 35.09 5.62 11.05
CA ILE A 756 35.71 6.83 10.50
C ILE A 756 35.27 7.14 9.07
N ASP A 757 34.70 6.16 8.37
CA ASP A 757 34.16 6.32 7.03
C ASP A 757 32.67 6.71 7.04
N GLY A 758 32.07 6.90 8.21
CA GLY A 758 30.65 7.22 8.35
C GLY A 758 29.71 6.04 8.14
N ASN A 759 30.22 4.80 8.19
CA ASN A 759 29.42 3.58 8.08
C ASN A 759 29.15 2.98 9.47
N GLU A 760 27.99 2.36 9.68
CA GLU A 760 27.56 1.87 10.99
C GLU A 760 28.43 0.72 11.52
N LEU A 761 28.73 0.76 12.83
CA LEU A 761 29.54 -0.25 13.53
C LEU A 761 28.77 -1.51 13.90
N ALA A 762 27.50 -1.37 14.27
CA ALA A 762 26.66 -2.46 14.76
C ALA A 762 25.75 -3.04 13.66
N GLY A 763 25.18 -4.20 13.94
CA GLY A 763 24.27 -4.91 13.04
C GLY A 763 24.97 -5.80 12.02
N ILE A 764 24.18 -6.29 11.08
CA ILE A 764 24.64 -7.09 9.94
C ILE A 764 25.23 -6.13 8.90
N ARG A 765 26.56 -6.02 8.89
CA ARG A 765 27.32 -5.23 7.92
C ARG A 765 27.55 -6.02 6.64
N LEU A 766 26.68 -5.83 5.66
CA LEU A 766 26.82 -6.40 4.31
C LEU A 766 28.12 -5.92 3.63
N PRO A 767 28.60 -6.62 2.57
CA PRO A 767 29.87 -6.27 1.93
C PRO A 767 30.05 -4.79 1.53
N PRO A 768 29.03 -4.06 1.03
CA PRO A 768 29.16 -2.61 0.77
C PRO A 768 29.49 -1.75 2.00
N VAL A 769 29.20 -2.24 3.21
CA VAL A 769 29.44 -1.55 4.49
C VAL A 769 30.74 -2.02 5.16
N THR A 770 31.11 -3.30 4.98
CA THR A 770 32.34 -3.89 5.55
C THR A 770 33.56 -3.61 4.67
N VAL A 771 33.38 -3.53 3.36
CA VAL A 771 34.43 -3.25 2.35
C VAL A 771 34.01 -2.02 1.55
N PRO A 772 33.95 -0.84 2.18
CA PRO A 772 33.23 0.28 1.63
C PRO A 772 33.98 0.94 0.46
N VAL A 773 33.20 1.44 -0.48
CA VAL A 773 33.58 2.35 -1.57
C VAL A 773 32.83 3.67 -1.47
N ALA A 774 31.95 3.79 -0.49
CA ALA A 774 31.09 4.92 -0.19
C ALA A 774 30.71 4.91 1.30
N THR A 775 30.21 6.05 1.77
CA THR A 775 29.45 6.15 3.01
C THR A 775 27.98 5.87 2.71
N HIS A 776 27.37 4.96 3.47
CA HIS A 776 25.95 4.61 3.34
C HIS A 776 25.21 4.93 4.64
N THR A 777 24.17 5.76 4.55
CA THR A 777 23.38 6.18 5.71
C THR A 777 21.92 5.76 5.59
N GLY A 778 21.29 5.54 6.74
CA GLY A 778 19.84 5.38 6.83
C GLY A 778 19.04 6.67 6.65
N TRP A 779 19.68 7.84 6.60
CA TRP A 779 18.99 9.14 6.52
C TRP A 779 19.48 9.95 5.33
N ASN A 780 18.65 10.87 4.87
CA ASN A 780 18.96 11.87 3.86
C ASN A 780 18.18 13.15 4.21
N LEU A 781 18.55 14.29 3.62
CA LEU A 781 17.85 15.56 3.78
C LEU A 781 17.17 15.95 2.49
N ARG A 782 16.12 16.77 2.57
CA ARG A 782 15.42 17.26 1.39
C ARG A 782 16.24 18.35 0.72
N SER A 783 16.16 18.44 -0.60
CA SER A 783 16.79 19.54 -1.33
C SER A 783 16.04 20.86 -1.09
N ALA A 784 16.69 21.99 -1.33
CA ALA A 784 16.12 23.31 -1.07
C ALA A 784 14.75 23.53 -1.76
N ALA A 785 14.57 23.00 -2.98
CA ALA A 785 13.33 23.12 -3.74
C ALA A 785 12.13 22.32 -3.16
N TYR A 786 12.40 21.43 -2.21
CA TYR A 786 11.44 20.46 -1.68
C TYR A 786 11.31 20.55 -0.16
N GLY A 787 11.68 21.68 0.45
CA GLY A 787 11.55 21.86 1.91
C GLY A 787 12.86 21.72 2.69
N GLY A 788 14.01 21.74 2.01
CA GLY A 788 15.32 22.02 2.60
C GLY A 788 15.73 21.08 3.73
N ASN A 789 16.23 21.64 4.83
CA ASN A 789 16.94 20.91 5.90
C ASN A 789 16.09 19.91 6.71
N ASP A 790 14.82 19.72 6.37
CA ASP A 790 14.02 18.62 6.90
C ASP A 790 14.51 17.27 6.35
N GLY A 791 14.15 16.20 7.04
CA GLY A 791 14.53 14.86 6.64
C GLY A 791 13.81 14.39 5.38
N CYS A 792 14.52 13.62 4.55
CA CYS A 792 13.98 12.98 3.35
C CYS A 792 13.30 11.63 3.67
N GLU A 793 12.67 11.53 4.83
CA GLU A 793 11.78 10.45 5.25
C GLU A 793 12.36 9.04 5.08
N ALA A 794 11.91 8.30 4.06
CA ALA A 794 12.30 6.92 3.77
C ALA A 794 13.69 6.80 3.11
N ALA A 795 14.21 7.89 2.56
CA ALA A 795 15.46 7.87 1.81
C ALA A 795 16.67 7.88 2.74
N GLY A 796 17.60 6.95 2.48
CA GLY A 796 18.97 7.03 2.96
C GLY A 796 19.85 7.74 1.94
N SER A 797 21.15 7.81 2.22
CA SER A 797 22.11 8.39 1.29
C SER A 797 23.27 7.46 0.97
N THR A 798 23.79 7.59 -0.25
CA THR A 798 25.10 7.06 -0.65
C THR A 798 26.00 8.22 -1.05
N VAL A 799 27.13 8.36 -0.38
CA VAL A 799 28.15 9.35 -0.73
C VAL A 799 29.46 8.64 -1.05
N PRO A 800 29.85 8.53 -2.34
CA PRO A 800 31.04 7.78 -2.76
C PRO A 800 32.31 8.33 -2.10
N PHE A 801 33.39 7.54 -2.10
CA PHE A 801 34.71 8.03 -1.73
C PHE A 801 35.35 8.81 -2.89
N ALA A 802 36.38 9.61 -2.60
CA ALA A 802 37.20 10.21 -3.63
C ALA A 802 37.94 9.11 -4.43
N LEU A 803 38.18 9.33 -5.72
CA LEU A 803 38.97 8.40 -6.54
C LEU A 803 40.41 8.26 -6.02
N ASP A 804 41.05 9.40 -5.74
CA ASP A 804 42.45 9.47 -5.33
C ASP A 804 42.73 10.51 -4.25
N LYS A 805 43.95 10.46 -3.71
CA LYS A 805 44.45 11.35 -2.66
C LYS A 805 44.37 12.83 -3.05
N THR A 806 44.62 13.14 -4.32
CA THR A 806 44.59 14.52 -4.84
C THR A 806 43.16 15.07 -4.78
N THR A 807 42.20 14.32 -5.30
CA THR A 807 40.77 14.65 -5.27
C THR A 807 40.26 14.75 -3.84
N ARG A 808 40.65 13.80 -2.99
CA ARG A 808 40.30 13.79 -1.56
C ARG A 808 40.77 15.07 -0.86
N ASN A 809 42.05 15.41 -0.99
CA ASN A 809 42.65 16.59 -0.36
C ASN A 809 42.01 17.89 -0.87
N ALA A 810 41.74 17.98 -2.17
CA ALA A 810 41.10 19.16 -2.77
C ALA A 810 39.68 19.41 -2.24
N LYS A 811 38.99 18.36 -1.76
CA LYS A 811 37.67 18.45 -1.13
C LYS A 811 37.71 18.49 0.39
N GLY A 812 38.89 18.40 1.00
CA GLY A 812 39.07 18.34 2.44
C GLY A 812 38.43 17.10 3.09
N ASP A 813 38.24 16.01 2.33
CA ASP A 813 37.63 14.79 2.87
C ASP A 813 38.64 14.02 3.72
N ARG A 814 38.20 13.56 4.89
CA ARG A 814 39.03 12.80 5.83
C ARG A 814 38.99 11.29 5.58
N ARG A 815 38.00 10.79 4.83
CA ARG A 815 37.86 9.39 4.44
C ARG A 815 38.93 9.04 3.41
N LEU A 816 39.58 7.88 3.54
CA LEU A 816 40.57 7.44 2.54
C LEU A 816 39.93 7.33 1.15
N SER A 817 40.65 7.77 0.13
CA SER A 817 40.24 7.58 -1.28
C SER A 817 40.28 6.10 -1.69
N LEU A 818 39.64 5.76 -2.82
CA LEU A 818 39.61 4.39 -3.34
C LEU A 818 41.02 3.83 -3.57
N THR A 819 41.90 4.62 -4.20
CA THR A 819 43.29 4.21 -4.50
C THR A 819 44.21 4.16 -3.28
N GLU A 820 43.91 4.91 -2.21
CA GLU A 820 44.62 4.79 -0.93
C GLU A 820 44.16 3.55 -0.14
N ARG A 821 42.91 3.12 -0.33
CA ARG A 821 42.29 2.02 0.42
C ARG A 821 42.56 0.65 -0.22
N TYR A 822 42.47 0.58 -1.54
CA TYR A 822 42.66 -0.65 -2.30
C TYR A 822 43.75 -0.40 -3.34
N SER A 823 44.95 -0.90 -3.10
CA SER A 823 46.09 -0.70 -4.00
C SER A 823 45.87 -1.37 -5.36
N THR A 824 45.04 -2.42 -5.42
CA THR A 824 44.63 -3.07 -6.68
C THR A 824 43.16 -3.47 -6.65
N ARG A 825 42.57 -3.68 -7.83
CA ARG A 825 41.20 -4.20 -7.93
C ARG A 825 41.07 -5.61 -7.34
N SER A 826 42.07 -6.45 -7.52
CA SER A 826 42.08 -7.81 -6.98
C SER A 826 42.04 -7.82 -5.44
N GLN A 827 42.67 -6.86 -4.77
CA GLN A 827 42.58 -6.72 -3.31
C GLN A 827 41.15 -6.37 -2.85
N TYR A 828 40.46 -5.48 -3.58
CA TYR A 828 39.06 -5.17 -3.30
C TYR A 828 38.16 -6.39 -3.49
N GLU A 829 38.32 -7.12 -4.60
CA GLU A 829 37.58 -8.35 -4.86
C GLU A 829 37.80 -9.42 -3.77
N ALA A 830 39.05 -9.63 -3.37
CA ALA A 830 39.40 -10.57 -2.30
C ALA A 830 38.78 -10.16 -0.96
N ALA A 831 38.77 -8.86 -0.64
CA ALA A 831 38.14 -8.34 0.57
C ALA A 831 36.61 -8.55 0.55
N VAL A 832 35.94 -8.28 -0.58
CA VAL A 832 34.50 -8.53 -0.73
C VAL A 832 34.19 -10.02 -0.58
N ALA A 833 34.98 -10.89 -1.21
CA ALA A 833 34.84 -12.33 -1.08
C ALA A 833 34.99 -12.79 0.38
N ALA A 834 35.99 -12.29 1.10
CA ALA A 834 36.20 -12.61 2.50
C ALA A 834 35.01 -12.16 3.38
N ALA A 835 34.53 -10.93 3.18
CA ALA A 835 33.38 -10.40 3.92
C ALA A 835 32.09 -11.20 3.66
N ALA A 836 31.82 -11.54 2.40
CA ALA A 836 30.63 -12.32 2.03
C ALA A 836 30.70 -13.75 2.61
N ASN A 837 31.84 -14.43 2.51
CA ASN A 837 32.03 -15.76 3.08
C ASN A 837 31.93 -15.76 4.62
N ALA A 838 32.43 -14.71 5.29
CA ALA A 838 32.29 -14.57 6.74
C ALA A 838 30.82 -14.48 7.16
N LEU A 839 29.97 -13.76 6.42
CA LEU A 839 28.53 -13.71 6.69
C LEU A 839 27.84 -15.06 6.41
N ALA A 840 28.21 -15.75 5.33
CA ALA A 840 27.68 -17.08 5.03
C ALA A 840 28.02 -18.11 6.13
N SER A 841 29.24 -18.08 6.68
CA SER A 841 29.63 -18.94 7.81
C SER A 841 28.78 -18.73 9.06
N LYS A 842 28.16 -17.54 9.19
CA LYS A 842 27.24 -17.17 10.27
C LYS A 842 25.77 -17.37 9.88
N ARG A 843 25.47 -17.99 8.73
CA ARG A 843 24.11 -18.15 8.17
C ARG A 843 23.40 -16.81 7.90
N LEU A 844 24.16 -15.77 7.59
CA LEU A 844 23.64 -14.41 7.29
C LEU A 844 23.67 -14.07 5.79
N LEU A 845 24.23 -14.94 4.96
CA LEU A 845 24.11 -14.92 3.50
C LEU A 845 23.94 -16.34 2.97
N LEU A 846 23.15 -16.50 1.90
CA LEU A 846 23.06 -17.76 1.19
C LEU A 846 24.23 -17.91 0.21
N PRO A 847 24.61 -19.14 -0.18
CA PRO A 847 25.71 -19.37 -1.13
C PRO A 847 25.56 -18.60 -2.45
N ALA A 848 24.34 -18.52 -3.00
CA ALA A 848 24.07 -17.75 -4.22
C ALA A 848 24.33 -16.25 -4.04
N ASP A 849 24.00 -15.69 -2.88
CA ASP A 849 24.24 -14.29 -2.54
C ASP A 849 25.73 -13.98 -2.39
N VAL A 850 26.51 -14.91 -1.83
CA VAL A 850 27.98 -14.80 -1.78
C VAL A 850 28.55 -14.67 -3.19
N GLN A 851 28.13 -15.54 -4.10
CA GLN A 851 28.60 -15.50 -5.49
C GLN A 851 28.16 -14.22 -6.19
N ALA A 852 26.95 -13.73 -5.92
CA ALA A 852 26.47 -12.46 -6.46
C ALA A 852 27.35 -11.28 -6.03
N TYR A 853 27.76 -11.20 -4.76
CA TYR A 853 28.68 -10.16 -4.28
C TYR A 853 30.06 -10.26 -4.94
N ILE A 854 30.62 -11.47 -5.08
CA ILE A 854 31.91 -11.69 -5.74
C ILE A 854 31.84 -11.34 -7.24
N ALA A 855 30.72 -11.62 -7.90
CA ALA A 855 30.52 -11.24 -9.29
C ALA A 855 30.38 -9.72 -9.44
N ALA A 856 29.62 -9.07 -8.55
CA ALA A 856 29.45 -7.62 -8.54
C ALA A 856 30.78 -6.88 -8.26
N SER A 857 31.65 -7.42 -7.40
CA SER A 857 32.95 -6.82 -7.12
C SER A 857 33.92 -6.82 -8.30
N LYS A 858 33.61 -7.51 -9.41
CA LYS A 858 34.42 -7.48 -10.64
C LYS A 858 34.00 -6.37 -11.61
N GLN A 859 32.85 -5.74 -11.37
CA GLN A 859 32.31 -4.68 -12.24
C GLN A 859 32.95 -3.32 -11.93
N GLN A 860 33.20 -2.50 -12.95
CA GLN A 860 33.69 -1.13 -12.76
C GLN A 860 32.75 -0.31 -11.88
N ILE A 861 33.31 0.56 -11.04
CA ILE A 861 32.53 1.51 -10.26
C ILE A 861 32.48 2.82 -11.02
N GLN A 862 31.30 3.18 -11.50
CA GLN A 862 31.06 4.44 -12.18
C GLN A 862 30.29 5.39 -11.27
N VAL A 863 30.87 6.57 -11.04
CA VAL A 863 30.21 7.67 -10.34
C VAL A 863 29.84 8.71 -11.38
N ILE A 864 28.56 9.02 -11.49
CA ILE A 864 28.00 9.93 -12.49
C ILE A 864 27.19 11.01 -11.77
N ASN A 865 27.46 12.28 -12.10
CA ASN A 865 26.81 13.49 -11.62
C ASN A 865 26.72 13.57 -10.10
N ASN A 866 27.70 13.03 -9.38
CA ASN A 866 27.67 13.06 -7.92
C ASN A 866 27.85 14.50 -7.40
N PRO A 867 27.05 14.96 -6.41
CA PRO A 867 27.14 16.32 -5.87
C PRO A 867 28.48 16.68 -5.21
N THR A 868 29.25 15.69 -4.76
CA THR A 868 30.54 15.90 -4.07
C THR A 868 31.73 15.80 -5.03
N TYR A 869 31.78 14.75 -5.86
CA TYR A 869 32.94 14.43 -6.70
C TYR A 869 32.72 14.51 -8.21
N GLY A 870 31.50 14.78 -8.68
CA GLY A 870 31.21 14.81 -10.11
C GLY A 870 31.26 13.42 -10.76
N ASN A 871 32.02 13.30 -11.85
CA ASN A 871 32.11 12.08 -12.66
C ASN A 871 33.48 11.41 -12.51
N TYR A 872 33.52 10.10 -12.26
CA TYR A 872 34.74 9.30 -12.39
C TYR A 872 34.44 7.81 -12.60
N THR A 873 35.45 7.04 -12.97
CA THR A 873 35.40 5.56 -13.05
C THR A 873 36.60 4.97 -12.33
N TRP A 874 36.37 3.91 -11.55
CA TRP A 874 37.40 3.14 -10.85
C TRP A 874 37.30 1.65 -11.16
#